data_AF-A0AAN5YGR6-F1
#
_entry.id   AF-A0AAN5YGR6-F1
#
_cell.length_a   1.000
_cell.length_b   1.000
_cell.length_c   1.000
_cell.angle_alpha   90.00
_cell.angle_beta   90.00
_cell.angle_gamma   90.00
#
_symmetry.space_group_name_H-M   'P 1'
#
loop_
_entity.id
_entity.type
_entity.pdbx_description
1 polymer ?
#
loop_
_entity_poly.entity_id
_entity_poly.type
_entity_poly.pdbx_seq_one_letter_code
_entity_poly.pdbx_strand_id
1 'polypeptide(L)'
;MDRSNRLVAIRHSIVWQRVPVAVSCACFVALLIPSVREPDPSEPIISGLFLAVVLLACVEKLAATANTVAVERDWVIIVSDTLAIERQDLNASMRRIDLFCKLVAPVVISLVDGLSTKVAVWTVLGGNVLCVFIEYIAIAQVYEAIPELVRTASVPTDDGSGAVENAPENPTANQQSMIKRTIHLVKRAASPWREYVASPVFLASFALSLLYLTVLSFGTTMVTYLLHTGFDPLQVSCMRIGAVVAELSGTWAAPFIMGRIGPIRSGLWFLNWQLGCLATTAVAFALYDSLSRLVAVSLILGVALSRIGLWGFDLSVQFLVQEGVEEDARGRFSSTEMGVQNVFEMLSFATTIVFPLPEQFRYPVFISYGAIALAGICFATYAPPRARGLGRSGPRRRSGCLTCRARKVRCDEAKPICANCTRLRLGCVYKTIVPAAVPRQANGHTATVTGNPTANTFQRPDASYFSTVLRPEGQQAYLAPQAADASQLRSVDNAAASPGPFDMLGFMSEITSELERKHLDLTNGLSEFTNATSCKASDDTTNVPHTDRSMSWDSSVYSKGTQSQSPATEGMWTETGAAYEERLLAYFLSSDPPSTIFGPVNLEWKYVREVIVAQSRDFRPLRNSIYCFAEVHKGIKEGSQPNSASTYHQQASLEGQSYIFGQVDEPTLVKVFTTVFLLMLSESLSSPELGRHGTSFLHSAYLLLQRFHHQIQSWTGFGRLVVSWVSLLDVKSLIAGRDGDPLIELGSLAELSTAQNESSCAVSGQSSFSSSIMDDRPVDKKVTDDYLLSKPGYLVYDAIVGPVFRFFVQAQQIIRRIVCIDLHHRSRGTLGDEFEVLQIAHRVGADLETLWNCRPPVLDVYDRPEELLGSLSQSVADEVCRTFRQYIANFLAIFIYLHRVAFAIYPRTDRVNRAVDQIIQLATAESASTQRHLPVSFFWPLFIAGLEGTLTQRRWIVQEMQRMVACDSDVTQRHPNASKVLFLLEEMTRRQDASRTWADSRCVRRELFTDFYVLI
;
A
#
# COMPACT_ATOMS: atom_id res chain seq x y z
N MET A 1 5.35 38.26 19.71
CA MET A 1 6.35 37.68 18.80
C MET A 1 6.44 38.55 17.54
N ASP A 2 5.28 38.95 17.02
CA ASP A 2 4.97 39.83 15.89
C ASP A 2 5.84 41.11 15.74
N ARG A 3 6.38 41.69 16.82
CA ARG A 3 7.16 42.95 16.81
C ARG A 3 8.67 42.76 16.81
N SER A 4 9.13 41.53 16.68
CA SER A 4 10.54 41.13 16.73
C SER A 4 10.84 40.21 15.55
N ASN A 5 12.05 40.26 15.01
CA ASN A 5 12.48 39.33 13.95
C ASN A 5 12.14 37.89 14.37
N ARG A 6 11.43 37.15 13.50
CA ARG A 6 10.93 35.78 13.75
C ARG A 6 12.01 34.86 14.34
N LEU A 7 13.22 34.87 13.77
CA LEU A 7 14.34 34.05 14.24
C LEU A 7 14.79 34.44 15.67
N VAL A 8 14.85 35.75 15.96
CA VAL A 8 15.23 36.26 17.29
C VAL A 8 14.17 35.92 18.34
N ALA A 9 12.89 36.02 17.97
CA ALA A 9 11.78 35.63 18.85
C ALA A 9 11.84 34.15 19.24
N ILE A 10 12.06 33.26 18.26
CA ILE A 10 12.13 31.81 18.49
C ILE A 10 13.41 31.42 19.26
N ARG A 11 14.58 31.98 18.91
CA ARG A 11 15.83 31.77 19.66
C ARG A 11 15.68 32.17 21.13
N HIS A 12 14.92 33.23 21.43
CA HIS A 12 14.60 33.57 22.81
C HIS A 12 13.60 32.62 23.46
N SER A 13 12.54 32.13 22.78
CA SER A 13 11.62 31.16 23.38
C SER A 13 12.30 29.82 23.71
N ILE A 14 13.21 29.32 22.84
CA ILE A 14 13.99 28.10 23.12
C ILE A 14 14.81 28.26 24.41
N VAL A 15 15.57 29.36 24.53
CA VAL A 15 16.38 29.63 25.73
C VAL A 15 15.50 29.80 26.97
N TRP A 16 14.41 30.57 26.88
CA TRP A 16 13.49 30.78 28.01
C TRP A 16 12.63 29.56 28.35
N GLN A 17 12.52 28.56 27.47
CA GLN A 17 11.92 27.27 27.80
C GLN A 17 12.93 26.38 28.56
N ARG A 18 14.18 26.32 28.08
CA ARG A 18 15.17 25.34 28.56
C ARG A 18 15.91 25.79 29.83
N VAL A 19 16.12 27.09 30.02
CA VAL A 19 16.77 27.64 31.24
C VAL A 19 15.96 27.36 32.52
N PRO A 20 14.63 27.57 32.59
CA PRO A 20 13.86 27.22 33.77
C PRO A 20 13.87 25.74 34.12
N VAL A 21 13.94 24.85 33.12
CA VAL A 21 14.12 23.40 33.35
C VAL A 21 15.47 23.13 34.00
N ALA A 22 16.56 23.71 33.47
CA ALA A 22 17.90 23.56 34.04
C ALA A 22 18.01 24.07 35.49
N VAL A 23 17.40 25.23 35.79
CA VAL A 23 17.32 25.77 37.16
C VAL A 23 16.45 24.87 38.06
N SER A 24 15.34 24.34 37.55
CA SER A 24 14.50 23.39 38.29
C SER A 24 15.26 22.10 38.63
N CYS A 25 16.08 21.57 37.71
CA CYS A 25 16.99 20.46 38.01
C CYS A 25 17.97 20.81 39.13
N ALA A 26 18.53 22.03 39.18
CA ALA A 26 19.37 22.46 40.30
C ALA A 26 18.60 22.53 41.64
N CYS A 27 17.34 23.01 41.63
CA CYS A 27 16.46 22.97 42.80
C CYS A 27 16.18 21.52 43.26
N PHE A 28 15.93 20.59 42.33
CA PHE A 28 15.75 19.17 42.66
C PHE A 28 17.03 18.52 43.20
N VAL A 29 18.21 18.83 42.65
CA VAL A 29 19.49 18.38 43.22
C VAL A 29 19.68 18.90 44.64
N ALA A 30 19.35 20.17 44.91
CA ALA A 30 19.42 20.74 46.27
C ALA A 30 18.49 20.03 47.27
N LEU A 31 17.27 19.68 46.86
CA LEU A 31 16.31 18.89 47.66
C LEU A 31 16.75 17.42 47.88
N LEU A 32 17.78 16.95 47.16
CA LEU A 32 18.37 15.61 47.25
C LEU A 32 19.72 15.59 48.00
N ILE A 33 20.14 16.71 48.62
CA ILE A 33 21.31 16.80 49.50
C ILE A 33 20.89 16.37 50.93
N PRO A 34 21.57 15.40 51.57
CA PRO A 34 21.17 14.91 52.89
C PRO A 34 21.09 15.98 53.99
N SER A 35 21.96 16.99 53.95
CA SER A 35 21.99 18.11 54.92
C SER A 35 20.78 19.04 54.85
N VAL A 36 19.83 18.82 53.94
CA VAL A 36 18.57 19.55 53.81
C VAL A 36 17.39 18.73 54.36
N ARG A 37 17.62 17.47 54.79
CA ARG A 37 16.56 16.46 54.98
C ARG A 37 16.43 15.88 56.40
N GLU A 38 17.31 16.23 57.34
CA GLU A 38 17.24 15.82 58.75
C GLU A 38 17.62 16.95 59.71
N PRO A 39 17.06 17.01 60.94
CA PRO A 39 15.70 16.66 61.33
C PRO A 39 14.80 17.89 61.50
N ASP A 40 15.36 19.11 61.51
CA ASP A 40 14.66 20.40 61.51
C ASP A 40 14.83 21.11 60.15
N PRO A 41 14.19 20.61 59.06
CA PRO A 41 14.16 21.36 57.81
C PRO A 41 13.34 22.63 58.04
N SER A 42 13.96 23.81 57.91
CA SER A 42 13.23 25.07 57.96
C SER A 42 12.25 25.11 56.78
N GLU A 43 10.96 24.87 57.04
CA GLU A 43 9.87 24.85 56.04
C GLU A 43 9.88 25.99 55.01
N PRO A 44 10.25 27.26 55.33
CA PRO A 44 10.40 28.30 54.29
C PRO A 44 11.41 27.97 53.18
N ILE A 45 12.44 27.14 53.41
CA ILE A 45 13.38 26.73 52.36
C ILE A 45 12.74 25.70 51.43
N ILE A 46 12.08 24.67 51.96
CA ILE A 46 11.42 23.65 51.13
C ILE A 46 10.22 24.27 50.39
N SER A 47 9.41 25.07 51.09
CA SER A 47 8.28 25.81 50.50
C SER A 47 8.75 26.85 49.48
N GLY A 48 9.88 27.53 49.73
CA GLY A 48 10.48 28.48 48.81
C GLY A 48 11.04 27.83 47.55
N LEU A 49 11.69 26.67 47.67
CA LEU A 49 12.16 25.87 46.54
C LEU A 49 10.99 25.30 45.72
N PHE A 50 9.92 24.84 46.39
CA PHE A 50 8.70 24.39 45.71
C PHE A 50 8.04 25.55 44.94
N LEU A 51 7.86 26.71 45.57
CA LEU A 51 7.34 27.92 44.92
C LEU A 51 8.21 28.36 43.74
N ALA A 52 9.55 28.29 43.88
CA ALA A 52 10.47 28.59 42.79
C ALA A 52 10.29 27.62 41.61
N VAL A 53 10.21 26.31 41.85
CA VAL A 53 9.96 25.30 40.79
C VAL A 53 8.60 25.53 40.11
N VAL A 54 7.54 25.87 40.85
CA VAL A 54 6.23 26.22 40.27
C VAL A 54 6.33 27.47 39.38
N LEU A 55 6.99 28.54 39.84
CA LEU A 55 7.19 29.75 39.04
C LEU A 55 8.06 29.50 37.80
N LEU A 56 9.09 28.67 37.90
CA LEU A 56 9.94 28.26 36.78
C LEU A 56 9.14 27.43 35.75
N ALA A 57 8.25 26.54 36.20
CA ALA A 57 7.35 25.80 35.33
C ALA A 57 6.34 26.72 34.60
N CYS A 58 5.87 27.80 35.24
CA CYS A 58 5.07 28.82 34.55
C CYS A 58 5.85 29.55 33.44
N VAL A 59 7.15 29.83 33.64
CA VAL A 59 8.01 30.44 32.61
C VAL A 59 8.29 29.44 31.48
N GLU A 60 8.59 28.18 31.79
CA GLU A 60 8.76 27.09 30.81
C GLU A 60 7.52 26.97 29.93
N LYS A 61 6.34 26.77 30.54
CA LYS A 61 5.08 26.55 29.81
C LYS A 61 4.72 27.73 28.91
N LEU A 62 5.00 28.96 29.34
CA LEU A 62 4.80 30.17 28.54
C LEU A 62 5.76 30.24 27.34
N ALA A 63 7.04 29.92 27.55
CA ALA A 63 8.05 29.90 26.49
C ALA A 63 7.84 28.75 25.50
N ALA A 64 7.45 27.56 25.98
CA ALA A 64 7.03 26.43 25.18
C ALA A 64 5.83 26.77 24.29
N THR A 65 4.81 27.41 24.86
CA THR A 65 3.62 27.87 24.13
C THR A 65 3.98 28.87 23.04
N ALA A 66 4.91 29.79 23.32
CA ALA A 66 5.44 30.71 22.32
C ALA A 66 6.20 29.98 21.19
N ASN A 67 7.02 28.99 21.52
CA ASN A 67 7.76 28.16 20.56
C ASN A 67 6.78 27.42 19.60
N THR A 68 5.79 26.72 20.15
CA THR A 68 4.72 26.05 19.37
C THR A 68 3.93 27.00 18.49
N VAL A 69 3.52 28.19 18.97
CA VAL A 69 2.77 29.15 18.15
C VAL A 69 3.61 29.69 16.99
N ALA A 70 4.91 29.94 17.20
CA ALA A 70 5.77 30.46 16.14
C ALA A 70 6.19 29.38 15.13
N VAL A 71 6.50 28.17 15.59
CA VAL A 71 6.92 27.05 14.73
C VAL A 71 5.70 26.36 14.11
N GLU A 72 4.94 25.58 14.90
CA GLU A 72 3.86 24.70 14.41
C GLU A 72 2.69 25.45 13.75
N ARG A 73 2.45 26.71 14.13
CA ARG A 73 1.28 27.48 13.69
C ARG A 73 1.58 28.62 12.71
N ASP A 74 2.82 29.13 12.61
CA ASP A 74 3.21 30.14 11.61
C ASP A 74 4.24 29.61 10.61
N TRP A 75 5.43 29.20 11.06
CA TRP A 75 6.51 28.76 10.15
C TRP A 75 6.13 27.54 9.32
N VAL A 76 5.40 26.57 9.88
CA VAL A 76 5.00 25.34 9.17
C VAL A 76 4.25 25.63 7.87
N ILE A 77 3.44 26.69 7.81
CA ILE A 77 2.72 27.06 6.58
C ILE A 77 3.71 27.52 5.51
N ILE A 78 4.61 28.44 5.87
CA ILE A 78 5.63 28.98 4.96
C ILE A 78 6.53 27.83 4.46
N VAL A 79 6.98 26.96 5.36
CA VAL A 79 7.77 25.76 5.01
C VAL A 79 7.00 24.83 4.06
N SER A 80 5.71 24.59 4.29
CA SER A 80 4.89 23.75 3.41
C SER A 80 4.75 24.36 2.01
N ASP A 81 4.56 25.68 1.94
CA ASP A 81 4.31 26.39 0.70
C ASP A 81 5.60 26.53 -0.14
N THR A 82 6.74 26.91 0.47
CA THR A 82 8.03 26.99 -0.22
C THR A 82 8.50 25.62 -0.73
N LEU A 83 8.23 24.53 0.01
CA LEU A 83 8.63 23.16 -0.36
C LEU A 83 7.56 22.42 -1.19
N ALA A 84 6.41 23.05 -1.47
CA ALA A 84 5.26 22.44 -2.15
C ALA A 84 4.74 21.12 -1.51
N ILE A 85 4.89 20.98 -0.19
CA ILE A 85 4.43 19.82 0.59
C ILE A 85 2.96 20.05 0.99
N GLU A 86 2.14 18.99 1.01
CA GLU A 86 0.78 19.10 1.55
C GLU A 86 0.78 19.38 3.06
N ARG A 87 0.21 20.53 3.45
CA ARG A 87 0.10 20.98 4.85
C ARG A 87 -0.53 19.92 5.78
N GLN A 88 -1.40 19.06 5.25
CA GLN A 88 -2.07 17.99 6.00
C GLN A 88 -1.08 16.91 6.46
N ASP A 89 -0.24 16.41 5.54
CA ASP A 89 0.79 15.41 5.85
C ASP A 89 1.92 15.99 6.68
N LEU A 90 2.27 17.27 6.48
CA LEU A 90 3.27 17.96 7.27
C LEU A 90 2.82 18.12 8.74
N ASN A 91 1.59 18.62 8.98
CA ASN A 91 0.99 18.68 10.33
C ASN A 91 0.88 17.28 10.97
N ALA A 92 0.37 16.29 10.23
CA ALA A 92 0.22 14.92 10.72
C ALA A 92 1.58 14.30 11.09
N SER A 93 2.64 14.60 10.34
CA SER A 93 4.00 14.14 10.65
C SER A 93 4.54 14.74 11.94
N MET A 94 4.39 16.05 12.16
CA MET A 94 4.75 16.67 13.44
C MET A 94 3.94 16.11 14.61
N ARG A 95 2.62 15.94 14.47
CA ARG A 95 1.79 15.34 15.53
C ARG A 95 2.13 13.86 15.81
N ARG A 96 2.57 13.08 14.82
CA ARG A 96 3.12 11.72 15.03
C ARG A 96 4.38 11.74 15.89
N ILE A 97 5.32 12.64 15.62
CA ILE A 97 6.56 12.78 16.39
C ILE A 97 6.25 13.20 17.83
N ASP A 98 5.37 14.20 18.01
CA ASP A 98 4.90 14.65 19.33
C ASP A 98 4.26 13.52 20.16
N LEU A 99 3.33 12.77 19.58
CA LEU A 99 2.68 11.63 20.26
C LEU A 99 3.67 10.49 20.57
N PHE A 100 4.61 10.19 19.68
CA PHE A 100 5.66 9.20 19.93
C PHE A 100 6.59 9.62 21.07
N CYS A 101 7.03 10.88 21.10
CA CYS A 101 7.82 11.43 22.20
C CYS A 101 7.05 11.40 23.53
N LYS A 102 5.74 11.70 23.52
CA LYS A 102 4.86 11.60 24.69
C LYS A 102 4.66 10.16 25.20
N LEU A 103 4.79 9.15 24.35
CA LEU A 103 4.80 7.74 24.75
C LEU A 103 6.16 7.34 25.38
N VAL A 104 7.25 7.68 24.71
CA VAL A 104 8.60 7.19 25.06
C VAL A 104 9.17 7.91 26.28
N ALA A 105 9.03 9.23 26.39
CA ALA A 105 9.67 10.01 27.45
C ALA A 105 9.28 9.57 28.88
N PRO A 106 7.99 9.31 29.21
CA PRO A 106 7.61 8.78 30.53
C PRO A 106 8.22 7.40 30.84
N VAL A 107 8.35 6.52 29.83
CA VAL A 107 8.93 5.17 30.01
C VAL A 107 10.43 5.28 30.27
N VAL A 108 11.16 6.06 29.48
CA VAL A 108 12.60 6.26 29.62
C VAL A 108 12.94 6.92 30.96
N ILE A 109 12.23 7.97 31.37
CA ILE A 109 12.56 8.64 32.65
C ILE A 109 12.24 7.76 33.85
N SER A 110 11.15 6.97 33.81
CA SER A 110 10.82 6.02 34.89
C SER A 110 11.86 4.91 35.03
N LEU A 111 12.44 4.44 33.91
CA LEU A 111 13.51 3.45 33.93
C LEU A 111 14.80 4.00 34.58
N VAL A 112 15.15 5.25 34.28
CA VAL A 112 16.36 5.90 34.84
C VAL A 112 16.15 6.29 36.31
N ASP A 113 14.97 6.77 36.70
CA ASP A 113 14.62 7.08 38.09
C ASP A 113 14.64 5.81 38.98
N GLY A 114 14.14 4.69 38.44
CA GLY A 114 14.21 3.37 39.10
C GLY A 114 15.63 2.84 39.33
N LEU A 115 16.65 3.39 38.65
CA LEU A 115 18.08 3.16 38.98
C LEU A 115 18.56 4.18 40.01
N SER A 116 18.30 5.48 39.77
CA SER A 116 18.50 6.54 40.76
C SER A 116 17.88 7.87 40.31
N THR A 117 17.05 8.46 41.16
CA THR A 117 16.52 9.84 40.99
C THR A 117 17.61 10.88 40.78
N LYS A 118 18.80 10.70 41.38
CA LYS A 118 19.94 11.61 41.12
C LYS A 118 20.42 11.51 39.68
N VAL A 119 20.53 10.29 39.15
CA VAL A 119 20.91 10.06 37.74
C VAL A 119 19.80 10.54 36.80
N ALA A 120 18.52 10.36 37.15
CA ALA A 120 17.40 10.88 36.37
C ALA A 120 17.45 12.42 36.24
N VAL A 121 17.65 13.15 37.34
CA VAL A 121 17.75 14.62 37.31
C VAL A 121 18.96 15.09 36.50
N TRP A 122 20.13 14.45 36.64
CA TRP A 122 21.30 14.76 35.81
C TRP A 122 21.09 14.43 34.32
N THR A 123 20.34 13.36 34.01
CA THR A 123 19.99 12.96 32.64
C THR A 123 19.04 13.97 31.99
N VAL A 124 18.03 14.45 32.71
CA VAL A 124 17.11 15.51 32.24
C VAL A 124 17.84 16.83 32.02
N LEU A 125 18.77 17.19 32.91
CA LEU A 125 19.60 18.39 32.76
C LEU A 125 20.52 18.29 31.53
N GLY A 126 21.30 17.21 31.42
CA GLY A 126 22.20 16.97 30.29
C GLY A 126 21.47 16.91 28.94
N GLY A 127 20.32 16.22 28.91
CA GLY A 127 19.45 16.15 27.73
C GLY A 127 18.91 17.51 27.30
N ASN A 128 18.40 18.33 28.22
CA ASN A 128 17.90 19.67 27.87
C ASN A 128 19.04 20.61 27.42
N VAL A 129 20.22 20.55 28.06
CA VAL A 129 21.38 21.34 27.64
C VAL A 129 21.84 20.94 26.23
N LEU A 130 21.93 19.64 25.93
CA LEU A 130 22.29 19.15 24.59
C LEU A 130 21.24 19.56 23.54
N CYS A 131 19.96 19.41 23.86
CA CYS A 131 18.87 19.82 22.96
C CYS A 131 18.88 21.32 22.66
N VAL A 132 19.25 22.21 23.60
CA VAL A 132 19.39 23.65 23.31
C VAL A 132 20.35 23.89 22.13
N PHE A 133 21.53 23.28 22.14
CA PHE A 133 22.52 23.50 21.08
C PHE A 133 22.03 22.98 19.73
N ILE A 134 21.40 21.79 19.71
CA ILE A 134 20.87 21.19 18.48
C ILE A 134 19.70 22.03 17.94
N GLU A 135 18.70 22.34 18.77
CA GLU A 135 17.48 23.09 18.42
C GLU A 135 17.82 24.50 17.90
N TYR A 136 18.77 25.19 18.55
CA TYR A 136 19.21 26.54 18.16
C TYR A 136 19.95 26.57 16.81
N ILE A 137 20.73 25.53 16.49
CA ILE A 137 21.45 25.41 15.21
C ILE A 137 20.50 24.96 14.10
N ALA A 138 19.67 23.96 14.32
CA ALA A 138 18.73 23.46 13.30
C ALA A 138 17.74 24.56 12.85
N ILE A 139 17.20 25.34 13.79
CA ILE A 139 16.29 26.45 13.48
C ILE A 139 17.02 27.61 12.77
N ALA A 140 18.33 27.78 12.97
CA ALA A 140 19.13 28.70 12.16
C ALA A 140 19.21 28.22 10.70
N GLN A 141 19.54 26.94 10.49
CA GLN A 141 19.67 26.34 9.16
C GLN A 141 18.34 26.37 8.38
N VAL A 142 17.21 26.07 9.04
CA VAL A 142 15.87 26.16 8.41
C VAL A 142 15.54 27.61 8.01
N TYR A 143 15.91 28.60 8.82
CA TYR A 143 15.69 30.02 8.51
C TYR A 143 16.56 30.52 7.36
N GLU A 144 17.80 30.06 7.27
CA GLU A 144 18.73 30.41 6.18
C GLU A 144 18.37 29.70 4.86
N ALA A 145 17.81 28.50 4.91
CA ALA A 145 17.39 27.73 3.74
C ALA A 145 16.09 28.24 3.08
N ILE A 146 15.21 28.92 3.82
CA ILE A 146 13.88 29.34 3.36
C ILE A 146 13.79 30.88 3.33
N PRO A 147 14.10 31.53 2.19
CA PRO A 147 14.21 32.99 2.11
C PRO A 147 12.87 33.73 2.34
N GLU A 148 11.74 33.02 2.25
CA GLU A 148 10.42 33.56 2.54
C GLU A 148 10.22 33.85 4.04
N LEU A 149 10.88 33.10 4.94
CA LEU A 149 10.90 33.40 6.39
C LEU A 149 11.58 34.72 6.73
N VAL A 150 12.43 35.24 5.82
CA VAL A 150 13.18 36.50 5.99
C VAL A 150 12.30 37.73 5.68
N ARG A 151 11.25 37.58 4.85
CA ARG A 151 10.40 38.70 4.39
C ARG A 151 9.12 38.88 5.22
N THR A 152 9.23 39.46 6.41
CA THR A 152 8.19 40.40 6.93
C THR A 152 8.72 41.26 8.09
N ALA A 153 9.51 42.27 7.74
CA ALA A 153 9.53 43.51 8.51
C ALA A 153 8.71 44.54 7.73
N SER A 154 7.39 44.47 7.85
CA SER A 154 6.51 45.52 7.34
C SER A 154 6.89 46.83 8.05
N VAL A 155 7.22 47.85 7.25
CA VAL A 155 7.51 49.19 7.77
C VAL A 155 6.27 49.65 8.55
N PRO A 156 6.41 50.10 9.81
CA PRO A 156 5.28 50.68 10.51
C PRO A 156 4.84 51.93 9.75
N THR A 157 3.67 51.88 9.11
CA THR A 157 3.04 53.04 8.48
C THR A 157 2.69 54.04 9.56
N ASP A 158 3.48 55.11 9.64
CA ASP A 158 3.26 56.23 10.54
C ASP A 158 2.05 57.05 10.08
N ASP A 159 0.87 56.66 10.58
CA ASP A 159 -0.37 57.45 10.47
C ASP A 159 -0.64 58.24 11.76
N GLY A 160 0.26 59.18 12.04
CA GLY A 160 -0.13 60.52 12.50
C GLY A 160 -0.69 60.69 13.91
N SER A 161 0.19 60.90 14.89
CA SER A 161 0.14 62.10 15.75
C SER A 161 1.31 62.14 16.75
N GLY A 162 2.24 63.07 16.52
CA GLY A 162 3.47 63.20 17.31
C GLY A 162 4.15 64.56 17.20
N ALA A 163 3.37 65.64 17.09
CA ALA A 163 3.92 67.00 17.09
C ALA A 163 4.64 67.30 18.42
N VAL A 164 5.83 67.89 18.32
CA VAL A 164 6.61 68.31 19.50
C VAL A 164 5.98 69.58 20.08
N GLU A 165 5.50 69.51 21.31
CA GLU A 165 5.08 70.68 22.08
C GLU A 165 5.62 70.61 23.51
N ASN A 166 6.49 71.57 23.85
CA ASN A 166 7.15 71.65 25.15
C ASN A 166 6.35 72.59 26.07
N ALA A 167 5.86 72.09 27.21
CA ALA A 167 5.23 72.90 28.26
C ALA A 167 5.56 72.33 29.66
N PRO A 168 5.70 73.18 30.70
CA PRO A 168 6.30 72.79 31.97
C PRO A 168 5.35 72.09 32.96
N GLU A 169 5.95 71.59 34.05
CA GLU A 169 5.36 70.75 35.08
C GLU A 169 4.16 71.38 35.83
N ASN A 170 3.20 70.53 36.23
CA ASN A 170 2.17 70.85 37.22
C ASN A 170 1.93 69.64 38.15
N PRO A 171 2.05 69.74 39.49
CA PRO A 171 2.20 68.54 40.35
C PRO A 171 0.95 67.67 40.58
N THR A 172 -0.21 68.00 40.00
CA THR A 172 -1.53 67.45 40.40
C THR A 172 -2.12 66.40 39.44
N ALA A 173 -1.44 66.08 38.33
CA ALA A 173 -2.00 65.22 37.27
C ALA A 173 -1.96 63.69 37.53
N ASN A 174 -1.42 63.24 38.66
CA ASN A 174 -0.91 61.87 38.83
C ASN A 174 -1.98 60.75 38.93
N GLN A 175 -3.25 61.10 39.20
CA GLN A 175 -4.33 60.11 39.37
C GLN A 175 -5.14 59.88 38.07
N GLN A 176 -5.33 60.92 37.24
CA GLN A 176 -5.97 60.76 35.93
C GLN A 176 -5.05 60.09 34.90
N SER A 177 -3.74 60.28 35.01
CA SER A 177 -2.74 59.59 34.17
C SER A 177 -2.82 58.07 34.37
N MET A 178 -2.86 57.61 35.63
CA MET A 178 -3.02 56.19 36.00
C MET A 178 -4.28 55.58 35.38
N ILE A 179 -5.46 56.19 35.57
CA ILE A 179 -6.72 55.63 35.05
C ILE A 179 -6.70 55.56 33.51
N LYS A 180 -6.23 56.61 32.82
CA LYS A 180 -6.08 56.59 31.34
C LYS A 180 -5.09 55.53 30.88
N ARG A 181 -3.97 55.35 31.59
CA ARG A 181 -2.94 54.34 31.32
C ARG A 181 -3.47 52.91 31.52
N THR A 182 -4.24 52.67 32.58
CA THR A 182 -4.91 51.39 32.86
C THR A 182 -6.00 51.07 31.83
N ILE A 183 -6.84 52.03 31.46
CA ILE A 183 -7.83 51.86 30.39
C ILE A 183 -7.14 51.56 29.05
N HIS A 184 -6.04 52.24 28.73
CA HIS A 184 -5.26 51.96 27.54
C HIS A 184 -4.61 50.56 27.58
N LEU A 185 -4.06 50.13 28.72
CA LEU A 185 -3.52 48.78 28.92
C LEU A 185 -4.60 47.70 28.76
N VAL A 186 -5.76 47.85 29.39
CA VAL A 186 -6.90 46.93 29.27
C VAL A 186 -7.41 46.88 27.83
N LYS A 187 -7.59 48.03 27.17
CA LYS A 187 -7.99 48.09 25.75
C LYS A 187 -6.97 47.41 24.83
N ARG A 188 -5.67 47.54 25.12
CA ARG A 188 -4.57 46.89 24.39
C ARG A 188 -4.52 45.38 24.63
N ALA A 189 -4.82 44.92 25.84
CA ALA A 189 -4.92 43.51 26.19
C ALA A 189 -6.18 42.85 25.62
N ALA A 190 -7.28 43.59 25.45
CA ALA A 190 -8.55 43.10 24.92
C ALA A 190 -8.63 43.05 23.38
N SER A 191 -7.71 43.72 22.65
CA SER A 191 -7.73 43.73 21.17
C SER A 191 -7.62 42.32 20.55
N PRO A 192 -6.66 41.46 20.94
CA PRO A 192 -6.52 40.13 20.36
C PRO A 192 -7.76 39.24 20.58
N TRP A 193 -8.43 39.38 21.73
CA TRP A 193 -9.68 38.68 22.03
C TRP A 193 -10.83 39.13 21.13
N ARG A 194 -10.89 40.42 20.79
CA ARG A 194 -11.86 40.96 19.82
C ARG A 194 -11.54 40.51 18.39
N GLU A 195 -10.26 40.50 18.00
CA GLU A 195 -9.77 39.98 16.72
C GLU A 195 -10.11 38.48 16.57
N TYR A 196 -9.87 37.68 17.61
CA TYR A 196 -10.20 36.26 17.67
C TYR A 196 -11.69 35.98 17.50
N VAL A 197 -12.57 36.69 18.22
CA VAL A 197 -14.04 36.50 18.13
C VAL A 197 -14.61 37.02 16.80
N ALA A 198 -13.97 37.99 16.15
CA ALA A 198 -14.38 38.51 14.83
C ALA A 198 -13.94 37.62 13.65
N SER A 199 -13.05 36.66 13.87
CA SER A 199 -12.51 35.78 12.83
C SER A 199 -13.57 34.84 12.25
N PRO A 200 -13.59 34.58 10.92
CA PRO A 200 -14.52 33.63 10.31
C PRO A 200 -14.33 32.19 10.81
N VAL A 201 -13.15 31.83 11.29
CA VAL A 201 -12.85 30.50 11.87
C VAL A 201 -12.99 30.43 13.39
N PHE A 202 -13.41 31.52 14.05
CA PHE A 202 -13.63 31.60 15.50
C PHE A 202 -14.38 30.38 16.04
N LEU A 203 -15.50 30.03 15.41
CA LEU A 203 -16.44 29.04 15.94
C LEU A 203 -15.93 27.59 15.76
N ALA A 204 -14.98 27.36 14.84
CA ALA A 204 -14.24 26.11 14.73
C ALA A 204 -13.13 26.00 15.79
N SER A 205 -12.34 27.07 15.95
CA SER A 205 -11.29 27.16 16.97
C SER A 205 -11.86 27.08 18.39
N PHE A 206 -13.02 27.71 18.64
CA PHE A 206 -13.76 27.61 19.90
C PHE A 206 -14.31 26.19 20.15
N ALA A 207 -14.75 25.48 19.11
CA ALA A 207 -15.15 24.08 19.24
C ALA A 207 -13.96 23.18 19.65
N LEU A 208 -12.76 23.40 19.09
CA LEU A 208 -11.54 22.72 19.55
C LEU A 208 -11.18 23.09 20.99
N SER A 209 -11.27 24.38 21.34
CA SER A 209 -10.99 24.84 22.71
C SER A 209 -11.92 24.23 23.76
N LEU A 210 -13.20 24.00 23.44
CA LEU A 210 -14.13 23.30 24.32
C LEU A 210 -13.72 21.86 24.64
N LEU A 211 -12.95 21.18 23.77
CA LEU A 211 -12.48 19.81 24.02
C LEU A 211 -11.38 19.74 25.10
N TYR A 212 -10.77 20.87 25.47
CA TYR A 212 -9.85 20.96 26.61
C TYR A 212 -10.60 21.00 27.97
N LEU A 213 -11.91 21.28 27.98
CA LEU A 213 -12.77 21.11 29.16
C LEU A 213 -13.13 19.63 29.34
N THR A 214 -12.14 18.80 29.67
CA THR A 214 -12.33 17.36 29.78
C THR A 214 -11.50 16.72 30.90
N VAL A 215 -12.12 15.80 31.66
CA VAL A 215 -11.41 14.81 32.49
C VAL A 215 -11.34 13.44 31.82
N LEU A 216 -11.94 13.28 30.64
CA LEU A 216 -12.03 12.03 29.87
C LEU A 216 -10.75 11.80 29.07
N SER A 217 -9.64 11.61 29.78
CA SER A 217 -8.30 11.34 29.26
C SER A 217 -7.48 10.54 30.26
N PHE A 218 -6.44 9.81 29.82
CA PHE A 218 -5.52 9.08 30.71
C PHE A 218 -4.57 9.97 31.54
N GLY A 219 -5.02 11.18 31.91
CA GLY A 219 -4.37 12.06 32.87
C GLY A 219 -4.52 11.60 34.32
N THR A 220 -3.97 12.36 35.25
CA THR A 220 -3.88 12.01 36.69
C THR A 220 -5.25 11.75 37.33
N THR A 221 -6.26 12.55 37.01
CA THR A 221 -7.60 12.48 37.62
C THR A 221 -8.33 11.17 37.31
N MET A 222 -8.40 10.78 36.03
CA MET A 222 -8.95 9.49 35.61
C MET A 222 -8.13 8.32 36.14
N VAL A 223 -6.79 8.41 36.14
CA VAL A 223 -5.92 7.34 36.67
C VAL A 223 -6.17 7.11 38.17
N THR A 224 -6.29 8.16 38.97
CA THR A 224 -6.62 8.05 40.40
C THR A 224 -7.99 7.40 40.62
N TYR A 225 -9.00 7.72 39.80
CA TYR A 225 -10.31 7.06 39.83
C TYR A 225 -10.23 5.56 39.45
N LEU A 226 -9.42 5.18 38.45
CA LEU A 226 -9.21 3.78 38.07
C LEU A 226 -8.49 2.98 39.17
N LEU A 227 -7.48 3.57 39.81
CA LEU A 227 -6.81 2.96 40.97
C LEU A 227 -7.79 2.77 42.13
N HIS A 228 -8.64 3.77 42.41
CA HIS A 228 -9.67 3.68 43.47
C HIS A 228 -10.77 2.66 43.19
N THR A 229 -11.11 2.38 41.92
CA THR A 229 -12.05 1.31 41.54
C THR A 229 -11.41 -0.10 41.52
N GLY A 230 -10.13 -0.19 41.91
CA GLY A 230 -9.43 -1.46 42.13
C GLY A 230 -8.79 -2.08 40.88
N PHE A 231 -8.28 -1.24 39.97
CA PHE A 231 -7.38 -1.66 38.89
C PHE A 231 -5.92 -1.51 39.34
N ASP A 232 -5.06 -2.47 39.00
CA ASP A 232 -3.63 -2.38 39.33
C ASP A 232 -2.93 -1.30 38.46
N PRO A 233 -1.85 -0.65 38.96
CA PRO A 233 -1.05 0.28 38.17
C PRO A 233 -0.53 -0.30 36.85
N LEU A 234 -0.24 -1.62 36.80
CA LEU A 234 0.15 -2.33 35.58
C LEU A 234 -1.00 -2.41 34.57
N GLN A 235 -2.22 -2.71 35.02
CA GLN A 235 -3.40 -2.77 34.15
C GLN A 235 -3.67 -1.39 33.51
N VAL A 236 -3.66 -0.33 34.34
CA VAL A 236 -3.84 1.06 33.88
C VAL A 236 -2.72 1.48 32.92
N SER A 237 -1.49 1.00 33.11
CA SER A 237 -0.36 1.25 32.21
C SER A 237 -0.54 0.58 30.85
N CYS A 238 -0.94 -0.69 30.81
CA CYS A 238 -1.26 -1.40 29.56
C CYS A 238 -2.42 -0.73 28.81
N MET A 239 -3.46 -0.28 29.54
CA MET A 239 -4.59 0.45 28.97
C MET A 239 -4.17 1.80 28.38
N ARG A 240 -3.25 2.53 29.03
CA ARG A 240 -2.66 3.77 28.49
C ARG A 240 -1.87 3.50 27.20
N ILE A 241 -1.10 2.41 27.11
CA ILE A 241 -0.40 2.03 25.88
C ILE A 241 -1.40 1.79 24.74
N GLY A 242 -2.46 1.00 24.99
CA GLY A 242 -3.53 0.77 24.00
C GLY A 242 -4.24 2.07 23.57
N ALA A 243 -4.47 3.00 24.50
CA ALA A 243 -5.01 4.31 24.18
C ALA A 243 -4.06 5.15 23.30
N VAL A 244 -2.73 5.09 23.51
CA VAL A 244 -1.77 5.81 22.65
C VAL A 244 -1.67 5.20 21.25
N VAL A 245 -1.85 3.88 21.09
CA VAL A 245 -1.99 3.27 19.75
C VAL A 245 -3.23 3.83 19.03
N ALA A 246 -4.35 4.00 19.74
CA ALA A 246 -5.52 4.67 19.19
C ALA A 246 -5.25 6.16 18.88
N GLU A 247 -4.51 6.88 19.73
CA GLU A 247 -4.09 8.26 19.49
C GLU A 247 -3.26 8.40 18.20
N LEU A 248 -2.27 7.53 18.01
CA LEU A 248 -1.46 7.48 16.78
C LEU A 248 -2.32 7.15 15.56
N SER A 249 -3.28 6.22 15.67
CA SER A 249 -4.15 5.86 14.54
C SER A 249 -4.99 7.03 14.01
N GLY A 250 -5.37 7.98 14.86
CA GLY A 250 -6.01 9.23 14.45
C GLY A 250 -5.17 10.08 13.48
N THR A 251 -3.84 10.06 13.61
CA THR A 251 -2.93 10.83 12.74
C THR A 251 -2.78 10.27 11.33
N TRP A 252 -3.05 8.98 11.12
CA TRP A 252 -3.14 8.38 9.77
C TRP A 252 -4.55 8.51 9.19
N ALA A 253 -5.59 8.37 10.04
CA ALA A 253 -6.97 8.57 9.62
C ALA A 253 -7.25 10.01 9.16
N ALA A 254 -6.63 11.01 9.79
CA ALA A 254 -6.86 12.43 9.51
C ALA A 254 -6.60 12.82 8.04
N PRO A 255 -5.36 12.78 7.50
CA PRO A 255 -5.10 13.18 6.11
C PRO A 255 -5.89 12.34 5.11
N PHE A 256 -6.04 11.03 5.36
CA PHE A 256 -6.84 10.14 4.49
C PHE A 256 -8.31 10.58 4.38
N ILE A 257 -8.95 10.91 5.50
CA ILE A 257 -10.35 11.36 5.50
C ILE A 257 -10.46 12.81 4.98
N MET A 258 -9.51 13.69 5.33
CA MET A 258 -9.46 15.07 4.84
C MET A 258 -9.34 15.13 3.31
N GLY A 259 -8.44 14.34 2.70
CA GLY A 259 -8.31 14.23 1.24
C GLY A 259 -9.52 13.59 0.55
N ARG A 260 -10.26 12.70 1.22
CA ARG A 260 -11.45 12.01 0.66
C ARG A 260 -12.74 12.85 0.72
N ILE A 261 -13.00 13.57 1.81
CA ILE A 261 -14.29 14.27 2.03
C ILE A 261 -14.18 15.78 2.31
N GLY A 262 -12.97 16.31 2.47
CA GLY A 262 -12.66 17.70 2.79
C GLY A 262 -12.56 17.96 4.31
N PRO A 263 -11.72 18.90 4.77
CA PRO A 263 -11.40 19.12 6.19
C PRO A 263 -12.62 19.41 7.06
N ILE A 264 -13.58 20.20 6.55
CA ILE A 264 -14.82 20.54 7.28
C ILE A 264 -15.69 19.28 7.52
N ARG A 265 -15.77 18.35 6.57
CA ARG A 265 -16.54 17.11 6.75
C ARG A 265 -15.77 16.08 7.58
N SER A 266 -14.45 16.06 7.43
CA SER A 266 -13.53 15.27 8.25
C SER A 266 -13.70 15.61 9.73
N GLY A 267 -13.61 16.90 10.08
CA GLY A 267 -13.84 17.36 11.46
C GLY A 267 -15.22 16.99 11.99
N LEU A 268 -16.29 17.15 11.19
CA LEU A 268 -17.64 16.71 11.58
C LEU A 268 -17.69 15.19 11.86
N TRP A 269 -17.06 14.37 11.03
CA TRP A 269 -17.01 12.92 11.21
C TRP A 269 -16.26 12.53 12.50
N PHE A 270 -15.06 13.07 12.68
CA PHE A 270 -14.21 12.82 13.85
C PHE A 270 -14.87 13.25 15.17
N LEU A 271 -15.51 14.41 15.19
CA LEU A 271 -16.19 14.91 16.39
C LEU A 271 -17.46 14.11 16.74
N ASN A 272 -18.21 13.63 15.73
CA ASN A 272 -19.32 12.71 15.96
C ASN A 272 -18.83 11.31 16.41
N TRP A 273 -17.68 10.84 15.91
CA TRP A 273 -17.03 9.62 16.41
C TRP A 273 -16.65 9.76 17.88
N GLN A 274 -15.97 10.85 18.26
CA GLN A 274 -15.59 11.13 19.65
C GLN A 274 -16.81 11.15 20.58
N LEU A 275 -17.88 11.84 20.18
CA LEU A 275 -19.14 11.90 20.91
C LEU A 275 -19.79 10.51 21.03
N GLY A 276 -19.85 9.74 19.94
CA GLY A 276 -20.44 8.40 19.91
C GLY A 276 -19.72 7.39 20.82
N CYS A 277 -18.39 7.40 20.85
CA CYS A 277 -17.62 6.56 21.77
C CYS A 277 -17.93 6.89 23.24
N LEU A 278 -17.89 8.17 23.60
CA LEU A 278 -18.07 8.63 24.99
C LEU A 278 -19.53 8.64 25.45
N ALA A 279 -20.50 8.56 24.53
CA ALA A 279 -21.90 8.35 24.86
C ALA A 279 -22.11 7.05 25.66
N THR A 280 -21.35 5.99 25.33
CA THR A 280 -21.41 4.71 26.07
C THR A 280 -20.95 4.89 27.53
N THR A 281 -19.84 5.61 27.74
CA THR A 281 -19.31 5.97 29.06
C THR A 281 -20.30 6.84 29.85
N ALA A 282 -20.87 7.88 29.22
CA ALA A 282 -21.82 8.77 29.87
C ALA A 282 -23.10 8.04 30.29
N VAL A 283 -23.63 7.14 29.46
CA VAL A 283 -24.76 6.27 29.81
C VAL A 283 -24.40 5.30 30.92
N ALA A 284 -23.19 4.74 30.94
CA ALA A 284 -22.74 3.86 32.01
C ALA A 284 -22.73 4.58 33.38
N PHE A 285 -22.15 5.79 33.46
CA PHE A 285 -22.17 6.63 34.66
C PHE A 285 -23.57 7.16 35.06
N ALA A 286 -24.56 7.08 34.17
CA ALA A 286 -25.93 7.49 34.44
C ALA A 286 -26.85 6.36 34.93
N LEU A 287 -26.56 5.11 34.55
CA LEU A 287 -27.41 3.94 34.82
C LEU A 287 -26.85 2.97 35.88
N TYR A 288 -25.53 2.96 36.07
CA TYR A 288 -24.85 2.04 37.00
C TYR A 288 -24.09 2.80 38.08
N ASP A 289 -23.75 2.09 39.16
CA ASP A 289 -22.94 2.67 40.24
C ASP A 289 -21.55 3.11 39.74
N SER A 290 -21.14 4.29 40.19
CA SER A 290 -19.90 4.96 39.76
C SER A 290 -18.63 4.32 40.33
N LEU A 291 -18.74 3.40 41.30
CA LEU A 291 -17.60 2.58 41.76
C LEU A 291 -17.54 1.20 41.08
N SER A 292 -18.50 0.86 40.22
CA SER A 292 -18.53 -0.45 39.57
C SER A 292 -17.46 -0.61 38.49
N ARG A 293 -16.80 -1.79 38.47
CA ARG A 293 -15.77 -2.11 37.46
C ARG A 293 -16.29 -2.06 36.02
N LEU A 294 -17.59 -2.27 35.80
CA LEU A 294 -18.22 -2.16 34.48
C LEU A 294 -18.21 -0.72 33.96
N VAL A 295 -18.52 0.27 34.81
CA VAL A 295 -18.42 1.69 34.47
C VAL A 295 -16.97 2.09 34.19
N ALA A 296 -16.02 1.61 35.00
CA ALA A 296 -14.60 1.85 34.78
C ALA A 296 -14.09 1.24 33.44
N VAL A 297 -14.48 0.01 33.08
CA VAL A 297 -14.15 -0.57 31.76
C VAL A 297 -14.80 0.21 30.61
N SER A 298 -16.05 0.66 30.77
CA SER A 298 -16.72 1.51 29.78
C SER A 298 -16.05 2.88 29.62
N LEU A 299 -15.51 3.45 30.70
CA LEU A 299 -14.66 4.65 30.67
C LEU A 299 -13.34 4.40 29.93
N ILE A 300 -12.63 3.32 30.25
CA ILE A 300 -11.36 2.94 29.59
C ILE A 300 -11.55 2.79 28.08
N LEU A 301 -12.53 1.98 27.65
CA LEU A 301 -12.77 1.69 26.23
C LEU A 301 -13.32 2.90 25.47
N GLY A 302 -14.27 3.63 26.07
CA GLY A 302 -14.84 4.85 25.48
C GLY A 302 -13.79 5.93 25.29
N VAL A 303 -12.96 6.19 26.31
CA VAL A 303 -11.85 7.15 26.21
C VAL A 303 -10.85 6.73 25.15
N ALA A 304 -10.38 5.48 25.15
CA ALA A 304 -9.40 5.00 24.17
C ALA A 304 -9.89 5.14 22.72
N LEU A 305 -11.11 4.69 22.40
CA LEU A 305 -11.68 4.81 21.05
C LEU A 305 -11.97 6.27 20.65
N SER A 306 -12.35 7.12 21.61
CA SER A 306 -12.63 8.54 21.35
C SER A 306 -11.40 9.33 20.85
N ARG A 307 -10.18 8.84 21.13
CA ARG A 307 -8.93 9.52 20.77
C ARG A 307 -8.71 9.67 19.27
N ILE A 308 -9.19 8.70 18.49
CA ILE A 308 -9.18 8.75 17.02
C ILE A 308 -9.98 9.98 16.55
N GLY A 309 -11.11 10.24 17.20
CA GLY A 309 -11.94 11.43 16.98
C GLY A 309 -11.26 12.71 17.43
N LEU A 310 -10.72 12.75 18.66
CA LEU A 310 -10.08 13.93 19.21
C LEU A 310 -8.92 14.44 18.33
N TRP A 311 -7.96 13.58 17.97
CA TRP A 311 -6.80 14.00 17.17
C TRP A 311 -7.14 14.24 15.70
N GLY A 312 -8.08 13.48 15.13
CA GLY A 312 -8.56 13.76 13.77
C GLY A 312 -9.31 15.10 13.67
N PHE A 313 -10.01 15.50 14.73
CA PHE A 313 -10.64 16.81 14.83
C PHE A 313 -9.62 17.94 15.06
N ASP A 314 -8.66 17.76 15.96
CA ASP A 314 -7.54 18.70 16.21
C ASP A 314 -6.80 19.04 14.91
N LEU A 315 -6.37 18.02 14.14
CA LEU A 315 -5.73 18.20 12.84
C LEU A 315 -6.67 18.86 11.79
N SER A 316 -7.96 18.53 11.81
CA SER A 316 -8.95 19.15 10.91
C SER A 316 -9.16 20.64 11.22
N VAL A 317 -9.21 21.04 12.49
CA VAL A 317 -9.35 22.45 12.90
C VAL A 317 -8.04 23.21 12.72
N GLN A 318 -6.88 22.60 13.03
CA GLN A 318 -5.58 23.21 12.77
C GLN A 318 -5.42 23.59 11.29
N PHE A 319 -5.78 22.68 10.36
CA PHE A 319 -5.76 22.99 8.92
C PHE A 319 -6.71 24.15 8.57
N LEU A 320 -7.93 24.17 9.11
CA LEU A 320 -8.91 25.25 8.87
C LEU A 320 -8.44 26.61 9.43
N VAL A 321 -7.71 26.62 10.55
CA VAL A 321 -7.12 27.84 11.13
C VAL A 321 -5.91 28.31 10.33
N GLN A 322 -5.06 27.39 9.86
CA GLN A 322 -3.91 27.70 8.99
C GLN A 322 -4.34 28.23 7.60
N GLU A 323 -5.46 27.74 7.05
CA GLU A 323 -6.03 28.20 5.77
C GLU A 323 -6.89 29.48 5.93
N GLY A 324 -7.63 29.60 7.04
CA GLY A 324 -8.65 30.63 7.24
C GLY A 324 -8.23 31.90 8.00
N VAL A 325 -6.94 32.07 8.32
CA VAL A 325 -6.42 33.25 9.03
C VAL A 325 -5.25 33.88 8.28
N GLU A 326 -5.35 35.20 8.07
CA GLU A 326 -4.35 36.05 7.43
C GLU A 326 -2.99 36.00 8.15
N GLU A 327 -1.89 36.02 7.40
CA GLU A 327 -0.51 35.88 7.91
C GLU A 327 -0.20 36.88 9.04
N ASP A 328 -0.47 38.17 8.83
CA ASP A 328 -0.24 39.23 9.80
C ASP A 328 -1.11 39.14 11.07
N ALA A 329 -2.12 38.27 11.09
CA ALA A 329 -3.00 38.03 12.24
C ALA A 329 -2.78 36.67 12.92
N ARG A 330 -2.15 35.71 12.23
CA ARG A 330 -2.05 34.30 12.62
C ARG A 330 -1.45 34.08 14.01
N GLY A 331 -0.34 34.75 14.32
CA GLY A 331 0.31 34.66 15.63
C GLY A 331 -0.59 35.15 16.78
N ARG A 332 -1.39 36.21 16.58
CA ARG A 332 -2.37 36.69 17.57
C ARG A 332 -3.56 35.76 17.69
N PHE A 333 -4.03 35.21 16.58
CA PHE A 333 -5.13 34.26 16.57
C PHE A 333 -4.76 32.98 17.34
N SER A 334 -3.67 32.30 16.98
CA SER A 334 -3.27 31.04 17.64
C SER A 334 -2.78 31.22 19.08
N SER A 335 -2.17 32.36 19.43
CA SER A 335 -1.87 32.65 20.85
C SER A 335 -3.13 32.92 21.68
N THR A 336 -4.18 33.49 21.09
CA THR A 336 -5.48 33.67 21.75
C THR A 336 -6.24 32.34 21.85
N GLU A 337 -6.23 31.50 20.79
CA GLU A 337 -6.73 30.12 20.80
C GLU A 337 -6.12 29.31 21.95
N MET A 338 -4.79 29.27 22.06
CA MET A 338 -4.10 28.60 23.18
C MET A 338 -4.51 29.19 24.53
N GLY A 339 -4.72 30.51 24.62
CA GLY A 339 -5.25 31.16 25.82
C GLY A 339 -6.62 30.63 26.24
N VAL A 340 -7.54 30.45 25.28
CA VAL A 340 -8.87 29.86 25.52
C VAL A 340 -8.76 28.38 25.92
N GLN A 341 -7.87 27.61 25.27
CA GLN A 341 -7.61 26.21 25.61
C GLN A 341 -7.12 26.05 27.06
N ASN A 342 -6.13 26.84 27.49
CA ASN A 342 -5.62 26.82 28.87
C ASN A 342 -6.70 27.23 29.89
N VAL A 343 -7.62 28.15 29.55
CA VAL A 343 -8.77 28.49 30.41
C VAL A 343 -9.72 27.30 30.58
N PHE A 344 -10.01 26.55 29.51
CA PHE A 344 -10.84 25.34 29.59
C PHE A 344 -10.15 24.18 30.32
N GLU A 345 -8.83 24.02 30.16
CA GLU A 345 -8.01 23.07 30.94
C GLU A 345 -8.04 23.43 32.44
N MET A 346 -7.86 24.71 32.80
CA MET A 346 -7.98 25.20 34.18
C MET A 346 -9.39 24.98 34.76
N LEU A 347 -10.44 25.18 33.96
CA LEU A 347 -11.81 24.87 34.36
C LEU A 347 -12.01 23.35 34.59
N SER A 348 -11.38 22.50 33.78
CA SER A 348 -11.41 21.04 33.98
C SER A 348 -10.83 20.66 35.34
N PHE A 349 -9.63 21.15 35.68
CA PHE A 349 -9.05 20.96 37.01
C PHE A 349 -9.94 21.52 38.14
N ALA A 350 -10.54 22.70 37.95
CA ALA A 350 -11.47 23.28 38.92
C ALA A 350 -12.69 22.37 39.18
N THR A 351 -13.22 21.65 38.19
CA THR A 351 -14.30 20.67 38.43
C THR A 351 -13.87 19.58 39.41
N THR A 352 -12.62 19.11 39.34
CA THR A 352 -12.10 18.06 40.24
C THR A 352 -11.74 18.57 41.64
N ILE A 353 -11.54 19.88 41.80
CA ILE A 353 -11.42 20.52 43.13
C ILE A 353 -12.81 20.67 43.78
N VAL A 354 -13.85 20.98 42.98
CA VAL A 354 -15.25 21.08 43.45
C VAL A 354 -15.86 19.70 43.73
N PHE A 355 -15.47 18.66 42.98
CA PHE A 355 -15.95 17.28 43.11
C PHE A 355 -14.78 16.31 43.42
N PRO A 356 -14.19 16.36 44.63
CA PRO A 356 -12.96 15.63 44.95
C PRO A 356 -13.17 14.14 45.27
N LEU A 357 -14.40 13.70 45.53
CA LEU A 357 -14.71 12.31 45.91
C LEU A 357 -14.90 11.42 44.66
N PRO A 358 -14.39 10.17 44.63
CA PRO A 358 -14.55 9.25 43.50
C PRO A 358 -16.03 8.99 43.10
N GLU A 359 -16.94 8.94 44.07
CA GLU A 359 -18.40 8.83 43.84
C GLU A 359 -19.02 10.04 43.13
N GLN A 360 -18.33 11.19 43.17
CA GLN A 360 -18.73 12.43 42.51
C GLN A 360 -18.08 12.59 41.12
N PHE A 361 -17.15 11.71 40.73
CA PHE A 361 -16.43 11.79 39.44
C PHE A 361 -17.36 11.81 38.22
N ARG A 362 -18.57 11.24 38.34
CA ARG A 362 -19.66 11.37 37.37
C ARG A 362 -19.99 12.82 36.98
N TYR A 363 -19.87 13.79 37.88
CA TYR A 363 -20.17 15.20 37.56
C TYR A 363 -19.13 15.81 36.61
N PRO A 364 -17.80 15.75 36.86
CA PRO A 364 -16.76 16.02 35.86
C PRO A 364 -16.94 15.26 34.53
N VAL A 365 -17.35 13.99 34.56
CA VAL A 365 -17.64 13.20 33.34
C VAL A 365 -18.78 13.80 32.53
N PHE A 366 -19.91 14.15 33.16
CA PHE A 366 -21.04 14.78 32.47
C PHE A 366 -20.71 16.19 31.95
N ILE A 367 -19.92 16.97 32.69
CA ILE A 367 -19.44 18.29 32.24
C ILE A 367 -18.56 18.12 30.99
N SER A 368 -17.64 17.14 31.00
CA SER A 368 -16.76 16.82 29.87
C SER A 368 -17.56 16.39 28.63
N TYR A 369 -18.53 15.48 28.80
CA TYR A 369 -19.39 15.03 27.72
C TYR A 369 -20.28 16.17 27.17
N GLY A 370 -20.78 17.04 28.04
CA GLY A 370 -21.51 18.26 27.67
C GLY A 370 -20.66 19.25 26.87
N ALA A 371 -19.38 19.42 27.22
CA ALA A 371 -18.44 20.26 26.47
C ALA A 371 -18.19 19.71 25.05
N ILE A 372 -18.06 18.39 24.89
CA ILE A 372 -17.91 17.72 23.58
C ILE A 372 -19.19 17.86 22.75
N ALA A 373 -20.38 17.73 23.37
CA ALA A 373 -21.65 17.97 22.68
C ALA A 373 -21.80 19.44 22.23
N LEU A 374 -21.39 20.39 23.08
CA LEU A 374 -21.38 21.83 22.73
C LEU A 374 -20.37 22.13 21.61
N ALA A 375 -19.19 21.53 21.64
CA ALA A 375 -18.22 21.59 20.54
C ALA A 375 -18.83 21.07 19.23
N GLY A 376 -19.59 19.97 19.28
CA GLY A 376 -20.35 19.43 18.16
C GLY A 376 -21.34 20.46 17.58
N ILE A 377 -22.07 21.17 18.43
CA ILE A 377 -23.01 22.22 18.03
C ILE A 377 -22.27 23.44 17.42
N CYS A 378 -21.18 23.90 18.05
CA CYS A 378 -20.34 24.98 17.53
C CYS A 378 -19.75 24.63 16.16
N PHE A 379 -19.17 23.44 15.99
CA PHE A 379 -18.58 23.05 14.71
C PHE A 379 -19.64 22.83 13.62
N ALA A 380 -20.82 22.27 13.96
CA ALA A 380 -21.94 22.14 13.02
C ALA A 380 -22.58 23.48 12.63
N THR A 381 -22.49 24.51 13.48
CA THR A 381 -22.96 25.87 13.16
C THR A 381 -21.91 26.71 12.44
N TYR A 382 -20.61 26.42 12.62
CA TYR A 382 -19.52 26.89 11.75
C TYR A 382 -19.61 26.28 10.34
N ALA A 383 -20.02 25.01 10.26
CA ALA A 383 -20.17 24.24 9.03
C ALA A 383 -21.66 24.04 8.65
N PRO A 384 -22.47 25.12 8.50
CA PRO A 384 -23.90 24.98 8.30
C PRO A 384 -24.14 24.19 7.00
N PRO A 385 -25.11 23.26 6.98
CA PRO A 385 -25.36 22.42 5.82
C PRO A 385 -25.84 23.30 4.65
N ARG A 386 -24.91 23.70 3.77
CA ARG A 386 -25.19 24.47 2.54
C ARG A 386 -26.36 23.81 1.82
N ALA A 387 -27.52 24.45 1.90
CA ALA A 387 -28.83 23.83 1.70
C ALA A 387 -28.85 23.02 0.39
N ARG A 388 -28.98 21.68 0.55
CA ARG A 388 -28.76 20.63 -0.46
C ARG A 388 -28.62 21.20 -1.88
N GLY A 389 -27.41 21.61 -2.25
CA GLY A 389 -27.11 22.03 -3.62
C GLY A 389 -27.49 20.87 -4.54
N LEU A 390 -28.58 21.03 -5.30
CA LEU A 390 -29.29 19.90 -5.89
C LEU A 390 -28.31 18.97 -6.60
N GLY A 391 -28.42 17.66 -6.33
CA GLY A 391 -27.67 16.64 -7.06
C GLY A 391 -27.75 16.91 -8.57
N ARG A 392 -26.66 16.63 -9.30
CA ARG A 392 -26.35 17.16 -10.66
C ARG A 392 -27.29 16.66 -11.80
N SER A 393 -28.59 16.64 -11.55
CA SER A 393 -29.71 16.20 -12.39
C SER A 393 -30.89 17.19 -12.35
N GLY A 394 -30.63 18.48 -12.15
CA GLY A 394 -31.63 19.53 -12.39
C GLY A 394 -32.03 19.61 -13.88
N PRO A 395 -33.24 20.05 -14.22
CA PRO A 395 -33.75 20.03 -15.59
C PRO A 395 -32.87 20.87 -16.53
N ARG A 396 -32.50 20.28 -17.68
CA ARG A 396 -31.61 20.90 -18.67
C ARG A 396 -32.25 22.18 -19.25
N ARG A 397 -31.64 23.34 -18.98
CA ARG A 397 -32.01 24.61 -19.63
C ARG A 397 -31.88 24.49 -21.15
N ARG A 398 -32.90 24.94 -21.88
CA ARG A 398 -33.01 24.78 -23.34
C ARG A 398 -32.10 25.74 -24.13
N SER A 399 -31.52 26.74 -23.47
CA SER A 399 -30.76 27.86 -24.03
C SER A 399 -29.25 27.62 -24.19
N GLY A 400 -28.67 26.61 -23.52
CA GLY A 400 -27.27 26.22 -23.67
C GLY A 400 -26.85 25.90 -25.11
N CYS A 401 -25.58 26.19 -25.44
CA CYS A 401 -25.03 25.96 -26.79
C CYS A 401 -25.08 24.48 -27.19
N LEU A 402 -25.19 24.24 -28.50
CA LEU A 402 -25.31 22.90 -29.08
C LEU A 402 -24.11 22.02 -28.75
N THR A 403 -22.90 22.59 -28.74
CA THR A 403 -21.63 21.91 -28.47
C THR A 403 -21.56 21.32 -27.06
N CYS A 404 -21.88 22.11 -26.04
CA CYS A 404 -21.95 21.62 -24.65
C CYS A 404 -23.08 20.60 -24.47
N ARG A 405 -24.24 20.83 -25.11
CA ARG A 405 -25.39 19.90 -25.05
C ARG A 405 -25.10 18.55 -25.70
N ALA A 406 -24.43 18.51 -26.85
CA ALA A 406 -24.00 17.28 -27.52
C ALA A 406 -23.01 16.49 -26.66
N ARG A 407 -22.04 17.20 -26.05
CA ARG A 407 -21.10 16.64 -25.06
C ARG A 407 -21.72 16.34 -23.68
N LYS A 408 -23.04 16.48 -23.54
CA LYS A 408 -23.83 16.23 -22.31
C LYS A 408 -23.40 17.06 -21.08
N VAL A 409 -22.60 18.11 -21.26
CA VAL A 409 -22.11 19.01 -20.19
C VAL A 409 -22.97 20.28 -20.07
N ARG A 410 -22.95 20.91 -18.89
CA ARG A 410 -23.64 22.19 -18.67
C ARG A 410 -22.91 23.32 -19.43
N CYS A 411 -23.71 24.17 -20.08
CA CYS A 411 -23.25 25.42 -20.69
C CYS A 411 -23.40 26.56 -19.67
N ASP A 412 -22.44 27.49 -19.66
CA ASP A 412 -22.47 28.75 -18.91
C ASP A 412 -23.26 29.87 -19.62
N GLU A 413 -23.70 29.63 -20.87
CA GLU A 413 -24.58 30.50 -21.66
C GLU A 413 -24.02 31.89 -22.06
N ALA A 414 -22.73 32.15 -21.79
CA ALA A 414 -22.02 33.34 -22.27
C ALA A 414 -21.89 33.38 -23.81
N LYS A 415 -22.02 34.59 -24.38
CA LYS A 415 -21.96 34.85 -25.83
C LYS A 415 -20.80 35.81 -26.14
N PRO A 416 -20.13 35.70 -27.30
CA PRO A 416 -20.42 34.77 -28.40
C PRO A 416 -20.03 33.31 -28.13
N ILE A 417 -19.05 33.05 -27.25
CA ILE A 417 -18.52 31.72 -26.95
C ILE A 417 -18.63 31.47 -25.45
N CYS A 418 -19.15 30.29 -25.06
CA CYS A 418 -19.25 29.90 -23.66
C CYS A 418 -17.89 29.45 -23.10
N ALA A 419 -17.61 29.78 -21.83
CA ALA A 419 -16.32 29.54 -21.19
C ALA A 419 -15.87 28.07 -21.22
N ASN A 420 -16.82 27.13 -21.13
CA ASN A 420 -16.50 25.70 -21.21
C ASN A 420 -16.13 25.22 -22.64
N CYS A 421 -16.55 25.95 -23.68
CA CYS A 421 -16.06 25.78 -25.04
C CYS A 421 -14.72 26.49 -25.25
N THR A 422 -14.55 27.72 -24.73
CA THR A 422 -13.29 28.49 -24.79
C THR A 422 -12.13 27.71 -24.20
N ARG A 423 -12.27 27.22 -22.96
CA ARG A 423 -11.23 26.44 -22.24
C ARG A 423 -10.80 25.18 -22.98
N LEU A 424 -11.70 24.58 -23.76
CA LEU A 424 -11.47 23.34 -24.49
C LEU A 424 -11.26 23.55 -25.99
N ARG A 425 -11.14 24.81 -26.45
CA ARG A 425 -10.96 25.22 -27.86
C ARG A 425 -11.97 24.60 -28.82
N LEU A 426 -13.23 24.47 -28.40
CA LEU A 426 -14.33 23.92 -29.20
C LEU A 426 -15.20 25.03 -29.81
N GLY A 427 -15.61 24.86 -31.08
CA GLY A 427 -16.56 25.77 -31.72
C GLY A 427 -17.91 25.82 -30.98
N CYS A 428 -18.35 27.01 -30.57
CA CYS A 428 -19.53 27.20 -29.71
C CYS A 428 -20.73 27.73 -30.50
N VAL A 429 -21.68 26.86 -30.84
CA VAL A 429 -22.85 27.23 -31.66
C VAL A 429 -24.11 27.36 -30.80
N TYR A 430 -24.77 28.52 -30.85
CA TYR A 430 -26.10 28.73 -30.29
C TYR A 430 -27.17 28.54 -31.38
N LYS A 431 -28.35 28.00 -31.01
CA LYS A 431 -29.48 27.91 -31.95
C LYS A 431 -30.02 29.32 -32.23
N THR A 432 -29.88 29.78 -33.46
CA THR A 432 -30.55 30.99 -33.95
C THR A 432 -32.07 30.82 -33.87
N ILE A 433 -32.73 31.79 -33.26
CA ILE A 433 -34.20 31.89 -33.22
C ILE A 433 -34.58 32.99 -34.20
N VAL A 434 -35.13 32.61 -35.35
CA VAL A 434 -35.79 33.55 -36.26
C VAL A 434 -37.11 33.97 -35.59
N PRO A 435 -37.44 35.27 -35.49
CA PRO A 435 -38.71 35.73 -34.95
C PRO A 435 -39.91 35.14 -35.71
N ALA A 436 -40.99 34.83 -35.00
CA ALA A 436 -42.11 34.06 -35.53
C ALA A 436 -43.13 34.89 -36.32
N ALA A 437 -43.83 34.24 -37.26
CA ALA A 437 -45.01 34.77 -37.93
C ALA A 437 -46.26 33.94 -37.60
N VAL A 438 -47.21 34.57 -36.89
CA VAL A 438 -48.69 34.42 -36.88
C VAL A 438 -49.32 32.99 -36.82
N PRO A 439 -50.24 32.70 -35.88
CA PRO A 439 -50.80 31.35 -35.64
C PRO A 439 -52.15 31.07 -36.33
N ARG A 440 -52.55 29.79 -36.45
CA ARG A 440 -53.98 29.43 -36.63
C ARG A 440 -54.39 27.99 -36.22
N GLN A 441 -55.49 27.93 -35.46
CA GLN A 441 -56.55 26.89 -35.31
C GLN A 441 -56.23 25.36 -35.34
N ALA A 442 -56.27 24.75 -34.16
CA ALA A 442 -57.29 23.79 -33.66
C ALA A 442 -57.80 22.56 -34.48
N ASN A 443 -58.03 21.47 -33.71
CA ASN A 443 -58.86 20.26 -33.96
C ASN A 443 -58.36 19.20 -34.98
N GLY A 444 -58.77 17.93 -34.75
CA GLY A 444 -59.10 17.05 -35.89
C GLY A 444 -58.62 15.59 -35.96
N HIS A 445 -58.69 14.79 -34.89
CA HIS A 445 -58.98 13.32 -34.92
C HIS A 445 -58.14 12.28 -35.73
N THR A 446 -58.23 11.02 -35.25
CA THR A 446 -58.24 9.74 -35.99
C THR A 446 -57.12 9.33 -36.98
N ALA A 447 -56.25 8.43 -36.49
CA ALA A 447 -56.29 6.98 -36.80
C ALA A 447 -55.38 6.34 -37.91
N THR A 448 -54.71 5.26 -37.46
CA THR A 448 -54.50 3.95 -38.14
C THR A 448 -53.45 3.77 -39.26
N VAL A 449 -53.20 2.47 -39.53
CA VAL A 449 -52.51 1.84 -40.68
C VAL A 449 -50.99 1.56 -40.52
N THR A 450 -50.70 0.48 -39.78
CA THR A 450 -49.78 -0.65 -40.08
C THR A 450 -48.42 -0.44 -40.79
N GLY A 451 -47.35 -1.07 -40.27
CA GLY A 451 -46.06 -1.15 -41.00
C GLY A 451 -44.91 -1.92 -40.33
N ASN A 452 -45.08 -3.20 -39.99
CA ASN A 452 -43.97 -4.18 -39.85
C ASN A 452 -43.87 -4.99 -41.16
N PRO A 453 -42.71 -5.52 -41.62
CA PRO A 453 -41.90 -6.44 -40.80
C PRO A 453 -40.35 -6.55 -41.05
N THR A 454 -39.68 -7.20 -40.10
CA THR A 454 -38.50 -8.10 -40.18
C THR A 454 -37.42 -8.01 -41.28
N ALA A 455 -36.14 -7.97 -40.86
CA ALA A 455 -35.08 -8.88 -41.34
C ALA A 455 -33.87 -8.94 -40.39
N ASN A 456 -33.14 -10.07 -40.37
CA ASN A 456 -31.77 -10.22 -39.83
C ASN A 456 -30.75 -9.91 -40.99
N THR A 457 -29.40 -9.94 -40.92
CA THR A 457 -28.47 -10.77 -40.12
C THR A 457 -27.00 -10.26 -40.23
N PHE A 458 -26.23 -10.33 -39.14
CA PHE A 458 -24.75 -10.53 -39.05
C PHE A 458 -23.68 -9.49 -39.53
N GLN A 459 -22.45 -9.78 -39.07
CA GLN A 459 -21.08 -9.35 -39.45
C GLN A 459 -20.44 -8.03 -38.94
N ARG A 460 -19.15 -8.19 -38.58
CA ARG A 460 -18.04 -7.22 -38.35
C ARG A 460 -17.15 -7.20 -39.63
N PRO A 461 -16.14 -6.31 -39.82
CA PRO A 461 -15.32 -5.57 -38.84
C PRO A 461 -15.26 -4.04 -39.19
N ASP A 462 -14.21 -3.20 -39.01
CA ASP A 462 -12.83 -3.32 -38.51
C ASP A 462 -12.18 -1.98 -38.03
N ALA A 463 -10.92 -2.07 -37.59
CA ALA A 463 -9.77 -1.14 -37.65
C ALA A 463 -9.94 0.39 -37.84
N SER A 464 -9.34 1.17 -36.92
CA SER A 464 -8.35 2.25 -37.21
C SER A 464 -7.96 3.08 -35.97
N TYR A 465 -6.93 2.66 -35.22
CA TYR A 465 -6.27 3.52 -34.21
C TYR A 465 -4.73 3.35 -34.15
N PHE A 466 -4.19 2.27 -34.73
CA PHE A 466 -2.74 2.06 -34.89
C PHE A 466 -2.18 2.85 -36.09
N SER A 467 -2.02 4.17 -35.94
CA SER A 467 -1.44 5.00 -37.03
C SER A 467 -0.80 6.33 -36.56
N THR A 468 0.05 6.32 -35.52
CA THR A 468 0.82 7.53 -35.14
C THR A 468 2.20 7.31 -34.50
N VAL A 469 2.70 6.07 -34.36
CA VAL A 469 4.03 5.82 -33.74
C VAL A 469 4.78 4.73 -34.52
N LEU A 470 6.03 5.03 -34.91
CA LEU A 470 6.92 4.24 -35.80
C LEU A 470 6.44 4.22 -37.27
N ARG A 471 7.23 4.35 -38.34
CA ARG A 471 8.66 4.72 -38.63
C ARG A 471 8.80 4.84 -40.19
N PRO A 472 9.99 4.92 -40.87
CA PRO A 472 11.37 5.29 -40.48
C PRO A 472 12.12 6.30 -41.43
N GLU A 473 13.19 6.92 -40.88
CA GLU A 473 14.56 7.15 -41.42
C GLU A 473 14.86 7.75 -42.82
N GLY A 474 15.87 8.64 -42.88
CA GLY A 474 16.54 9.14 -44.10
C GLY A 474 17.67 10.16 -43.81
N GLN A 475 18.90 9.88 -44.25
CA GLN A 475 20.16 10.62 -43.96
C GLN A 475 20.26 11.99 -44.72
N GLN A 476 21.26 12.89 -44.53
CA GLN A 476 22.64 12.76 -44.01
C GLN A 476 23.33 14.10 -43.64
N ALA A 477 24.52 14.00 -43.03
CA ALA A 477 25.59 15.02 -42.83
C ALA A 477 25.36 16.07 -41.70
N TYR A 478 26.38 16.65 -41.06
CA TYR A 478 27.80 16.80 -41.43
C TYR A 478 28.82 16.53 -40.28
N LEU A 479 30.02 16.03 -40.67
CA LEU A 479 31.35 15.99 -40.02
C LEU A 479 31.57 15.93 -38.48
N ALA A 480 32.59 15.14 -38.12
CA ALA A 480 33.36 15.23 -36.88
C ALA A 480 34.86 15.44 -37.22
N PRO A 481 35.70 15.83 -36.25
CA PRO A 481 37.12 15.42 -36.25
C PRO A 481 37.55 14.69 -34.96
N GLN A 482 38.18 13.54 -35.16
CA GLN A 482 39.43 13.02 -34.53
C GLN A 482 39.70 13.36 -33.05
N ALA A 483 39.77 12.42 -32.09
CA ALA A 483 40.52 11.14 -31.98
C ALA A 483 41.90 11.27 -31.31
N ALA A 484 42.13 10.46 -30.27
CA ALA A 484 43.41 10.13 -29.65
C ALA A 484 43.28 8.72 -29.02
N ASP A 485 44.37 7.94 -29.03
CA ASP A 485 44.31 6.48 -28.83
C ASP A 485 44.31 5.99 -27.37
N ALA A 486 43.71 4.81 -27.17
CA ALA A 486 44.10 3.85 -26.13
C ALA A 486 43.63 2.41 -26.47
N SER A 487 44.09 1.85 -27.59
CA SER A 487 43.83 0.43 -27.90
C SER A 487 44.82 -0.50 -27.18
N GLN A 488 44.36 -1.22 -26.17
CA GLN A 488 45.00 -2.47 -25.74
C GLN A 488 43.96 -3.56 -25.52
N LEU A 489 44.13 -4.67 -26.24
CA LEU A 489 43.52 -5.94 -25.88
C LEU A 489 44.00 -6.33 -24.47
N ARG A 490 43.14 -6.99 -23.70
CA ARG A 490 43.61 -8.01 -22.77
C ARG A 490 43.11 -9.37 -23.21
N SER A 491 44.01 -10.33 -23.11
CA SER A 491 43.88 -11.72 -23.53
C SER A 491 42.84 -12.46 -22.71
N VAL A 492 42.23 -13.46 -23.33
CA VAL A 492 41.69 -14.60 -22.60
C VAL A 492 42.90 -15.45 -22.18
N ASP A 493 43.43 -15.19 -20.99
CA ASP A 493 44.46 -16.04 -20.38
C ASP A 493 43.80 -17.07 -19.48
N ASN A 494 44.03 -18.35 -19.79
CA ASN A 494 43.54 -19.47 -18.99
C ASN A 494 44.31 -19.56 -17.66
N ALA A 495 43.72 -19.04 -16.60
CA ALA A 495 44.11 -19.33 -15.22
C ALA A 495 42.94 -20.03 -14.51
N ALA A 496 43.18 -21.25 -14.01
CA ALA A 496 42.16 -22.01 -13.30
C ALA A 496 41.91 -21.42 -11.90
N ALA A 497 40.92 -20.55 -11.80
CA ALA A 497 40.29 -20.15 -10.55
C ALA A 497 38.82 -20.58 -10.60
N SER A 498 38.36 -21.32 -9.59
CA SER A 498 36.93 -21.58 -9.43
C SER A 498 36.21 -20.23 -9.31
N PRO A 499 35.05 -20.02 -9.96
CA PRO A 499 34.20 -18.89 -9.60
C PRO A 499 33.89 -18.98 -8.11
N GLY A 500 34.11 -17.88 -7.38
CA GLY A 500 33.64 -17.79 -6.00
C GLY A 500 32.10 -17.75 -5.96
N PRO A 501 31.48 -18.07 -4.82
CA PRO A 501 30.03 -17.99 -4.67
C PRO A 501 29.51 -16.61 -5.10
N PHE A 502 28.45 -16.57 -5.89
CA PHE A 502 27.83 -15.30 -6.28
C PHE A 502 27.29 -14.60 -5.03
N ASP A 503 27.89 -13.45 -4.69
CA ASP A 503 27.47 -12.65 -3.54
C ASP A 503 26.12 -11.99 -3.81
N MET A 504 25.07 -12.74 -3.53
CA MET A 504 23.70 -12.27 -3.70
C MET A 504 23.32 -11.21 -2.66
N LEU A 505 24.00 -11.15 -1.50
CA LEU A 505 23.73 -10.14 -0.48
C LEU A 505 24.32 -8.77 -0.88
N GLY A 506 25.58 -8.74 -1.30
CA GLY A 506 26.19 -7.54 -1.89
C GLY A 506 25.46 -7.09 -3.17
N PHE A 507 25.00 -8.03 -4.00
CA PHE A 507 24.14 -7.74 -5.16
C PHE A 507 22.82 -7.05 -4.78
N MET A 508 22.20 -7.41 -3.64
CA MET A 508 20.89 -6.89 -3.22
C MET A 508 20.97 -5.59 -2.43
N SER A 509 21.91 -5.48 -1.50
CA SER A 509 22.12 -4.25 -0.70
C SER A 509 22.50 -3.05 -1.58
N GLU A 510 23.12 -3.30 -2.74
CA GLU A 510 23.35 -2.30 -3.78
C GLU A 510 22.03 -1.69 -4.36
N ILE A 511 20.95 -2.47 -4.42
CA ILE A 511 19.69 -2.13 -5.13
C ILE A 511 18.92 -1.02 -4.41
N THR A 512 18.78 -1.12 -3.08
CA THR A 512 18.08 -0.12 -2.26
C THR A 512 18.70 1.27 -2.45
N SER A 513 20.03 1.36 -2.39
CA SER A 513 20.80 2.60 -2.56
C SER A 513 20.70 3.23 -3.96
N GLU A 514 20.63 2.44 -5.03
CA GLU A 514 20.45 3.00 -6.39
C GLU A 514 19.01 3.49 -6.64
N LEU A 515 18.04 2.83 -6.02
CA LEU A 515 16.64 3.22 -6.08
C LEU A 515 16.39 4.50 -5.27
N GLU A 516 17.06 4.67 -4.11
CA GLU A 516 17.17 5.96 -3.41
C GLU A 516 17.80 7.05 -4.30
N ARG A 517 18.88 6.72 -5.01
CA ARG A 517 19.56 7.68 -5.90
C ARG A 517 18.67 8.16 -7.05
N LYS A 518 18.00 7.25 -7.75
CA LYS A 518 17.05 7.60 -8.84
C LYS A 518 15.80 8.33 -8.33
N HIS A 519 15.37 8.04 -7.10
CA HIS A 519 14.33 8.81 -6.40
C HIS A 519 14.79 10.25 -6.09
N LEU A 520 16.06 10.46 -5.74
CA LEU A 520 16.67 11.80 -5.67
C LEU A 520 16.71 12.49 -7.04
N ASP A 521 17.17 11.81 -8.09
CA ASP A 521 17.32 12.40 -9.43
C ASP A 521 15.98 12.91 -9.99
N LEU A 522 14.88 12.17 -9.79
CA LEU A 522 13.51 12.62 -10.10
C LEU A 522 13.08 13.86 -9.32
N THR A 523 13.46 13.93 -8.04
CA THR A 523 13.13 15.05 -7.16
C THR A 523 13.86 16.32 -7.61
N ASN A 524 15.09 16.18 -8.11
CA ASN A 524 15.93 17.28 -8.60
C ASN A 524 15.53 17.76 -10.01
N GLY A 525 15.13 16.84 -10.90
CA GLY A 525 14.87 17.09 -12.32
C GLY A 525 13.70 18.03 -12.63
N LEU A 526 12.87 18.38 -11.64
CA LEU A 526 11.80 19.38 -11.77
C LEU A 526 12.32 20.81 -12.03
N SER A 527 13.61 21.07 -11.78
CA SER A 527 14.17 22.42 -11.69
C SER A 527 14.63 23.05 -13.02
N GLU A 528 14.98 22.26 -14.05
CA GLU A 528 15.65 22.78 -15.26
C GLU A 528 14.72 23.13 -16.44
N PHE A 529 13.48 22.65 -16.47
CA PHE A 529 12.63 22.73 -17.68
C PHE A 529 11.90 24.08 -17.91
N THR A 530 12.27 25.14 -17.19
CA THR A 530 11.57 26.44 -17.17
C THR A 530 12.21 27.56 -18.02
N ASN A 531 13.05 27.24 -19.01
CA ASN A 531 13.66 28.25 -19.91
C ASN A 531 13.85 27.81 -21.39
N ALA A 532 12.80 27.95 -22.20
CA ALA A 532 12.90 28.22 -23.66
C ALA A 532 11.52 28.64 -24.22
N THR A 533 11.46 29.55 -25.20
CA THR A 533 10.18 30.10 -25.69
C THR A 533 10.17 30.35 -27.20
N SER A 534 9.07 29.96 -27.86
CA SER A 534 8.56 30.48 -29.14
C SER A 534 9.46 30.43 -30.39
N CYS A 535 8.96 29.76 -31.44
CA CYS A 535 8.85 30.45 -32.74
C CYS A 535 7.66 29.93 -33.58
N LYS A 536 7.42 30.56 -34.73
CA LYS A 536 6.16 30.50 -35.50
C LYS A 536 6.20 29.49 -36.66
N ALA A 537 5.02 29.05 -37.09
CA ALA A 537 4.80 28.39 -38.38
C ALA A 537 4.55 29.41 -39.50
N SER A 538 4.75 28.96 -40.74
CA SER A 538 4.30 29.60 -41.99
C SER A 538 3.83 28.51 -42.94
N ASP A 539 2.81 28.81 -43.75
CA ASP A 539 2.24 27.87 -44.72
C ASP A 539 3.24 27.49 -45.83
N ASP A 540 3.04 26.32 -46.45
CA ASP A 540 2.61 26.32 -47.86
C ASP A 540 1.86 25.02 -48.23
N THR A 541 1.22 25.01 -49.40
CA THR A 541 0.38 23.92 -49.91
C THR A 541 0.97 23.28 -51.17
N THR A 542 0.72 21.98 -51.43
CA THR A 542 0.04 21.50 -52.66
C THR A 542 0.01 19.97 -52.85
N ASN A 543 -1.09 19.53 -53.48
CA ASN A 543 -1.27 18.42 -54.45
C ASN A 543 -1.12 16.93 -54.07
N VAL A 544 -2.14 16.18 -54.52
CA VAL A 544 -2.28 14.71 -54.55
C VAL A 544 -1.87 14.20 -55.95
N PRO A 545 -1.63 12.88 -56.14
CA PRO A 545 -2.63 12.12 -56.90
C PRO A 545 -2.89 10.68 -56.40
N HIS A 546 -4.02 10.10 -56.81
CA HIS A 546 -4.48 8.75 -56.47
C HIS A 546 -3.88 7.65 -57.37
N THR A 547 -3.97 6.38 -56.93
CA THR A 547 -4.34 5.27 -57.84
C THR A 547 -4.92 4.09 -57.06
N ASP A 548 -6.07 3.57 -57.50
CA ASP A 548 -6.76 2.42 -56.90
C ASP A 548 -6.39 1.09 -57.58
N ARG A 549 -6.52 -0.03 -56.85
CA ARG A 549 -7.02 -1.29 -57.42
C ARG A 549 -7.65 -2.20 -56.37
N SER A 550 -8.73 -2.87 -56.74
CA SER A 550 -9.55 -3.72 -55.85
C SER A 550 -9.81 -5.10 -56.45
N MET A 551 -10.25 -6.05 -55.61
CA MET A 551 -11.05 -7.21 -55.99
C MET A 551 -11.83 -7.74 -54.76
N SER A 552 -12.95 -8.42 -55.00
CA SER A 552 -13.97 -8.79 -54.00
C SER A 552 -14.32 -10.28 -54.07
N TRP A 553 -15.09 -10.78 -53.09
CA TRP A 553 -15.97 -11.95 -53.23
C TRP A 553 -17.23 -11.84 -52.35
N ASP A 554 -18.29 -12.52 -52.78
CA ASP A 554 -19.67 -12.41 -52.26
C ASP A 554 -20.09 -13.57 -51.34
N SER A 555 -21.22 -13.39 -50.65
CA SER A 555 -21.87 -14.36 -49.75
C SER A 555 -23.10 -15.02 -50.38
N SER A 556 -23.50 -16.20 -49.87
CA SER A 556 -24.87 -16.71 -50.02
C SER A 556 -25.34 -17.47 -48.76
N VAL A 557 -26.64 -17.76 -48.65
CA VAL A 557 -27.37 -17.87 -47.36
C VAL A 557 -28.45 -18.96 -47.44
N TYR A 558 -28.65 -19.79 -46.38
CA TYR A 558 -29.92 -19.93 -45.63
C TYR A 558 -29.92 -20.98 -44.51
N SER A 559 -30.99 -20.96 -43.72
CA SER A 559 -31.17 -21.63 -42.42
C SER A 559 -32.34 -22.61 -42.38
N LYS A 560 -32.27 -23.57 -41.44
CA LYS A 560 -33.32 -23.89 -40.45
C LYS A 560 -32.83 -24.97 -39.48
N GLY A 561 -33.46 -25.06 -38.31
CA GLY A 561 -33.29 -26.19 -37.37
C GLY A 561 -34.65 -26.78 -36.98
N THR A 562 -34.65 -27.98 -36.39
CA THR A 562 -35.80 -28.60 -35.69
C THR A 562 -35.28 -29.74 -34.79
N GLN A 563 -36.13 -30.05 -33.79
CA GLN A 563 -36.13 -31.07 -32.73
C GLN A 563 -35.25 -32.34 -32.81
N SER A 564 -35.11 -32.96 -31.63
CA SER A 564 -34.50 -34.25 -31.31
C SER A 564 -34.93 -35.44 -32.17
N GLN A 565 -33.95 -36.25 -32.59
CA GLN A 565 -34.09 -37.69 -32.80
C GLN A 565 -32.73 -38.41 -32.73
N SER A 566 -32.78 -39.71 -32.48
CA SER A 566 -31.64 -40.66 -32.40
C SER A 566 -32.19 -42.08 -32.70
N PRO A 567 -31.39 -43.09 -33.07
CA PRO A 567 -29.92 -43.15 -33.18
C PRO A 567 -29.45 -43.76 -34.54
N ALA A 568 -28.24 -44.37 -34.54
CA ALA A 568 -27.59 -45.17 -35.60
C ALA A 568 -26.88 -44.36 -36.72
N THR A 569 -25.78 -44.83 -37.34
CA THR A 569 -25.21 -46.21 -37.31
C THR A 569 -23.67 -46.24 -37.17
N GLU A 570 -23.19 -47.16 -36.31
CA GLU A 570 -21.89 -47.86 -36.21
C GLU A 570 -20.55 -47.20 -36.62
N GLY A 571 -19.57 -47.26 -35.70
CA GLY A 571 -18.19 -46.77 -35.88
C GLY A 571 -17.15 -47.29 -34.87
N MET A 572 -17.35 -48.50 -34.31
CA MET A 572 -16.39 -49.29 -33.53
C MET A 572 -15.65 -48.62 -32.35
N TRP A 573 -16.26 -48.66 -31.15
CA TRP A 573 -15.57 -48.93 -29.87
C TRP A 573 -16.57 -49.54 -28.87
N THR A 574 -16.50 -50.86 -28.63
CA THR A 574 -17.38 -51.58 -27.69
C THR A 574 -16.73 -51.72 -26.33
N GLU A 575 -16.68 -50.63 -25.57
CA GLU A 575 -16.20 -50.61 -24.19
C GLU A 575 -17.26 -49.97 -23.29
N THR A 576 -17.52 -50.52 -22.11
CA THR A 576 -18.38 -49.87 -21.12
C THR A 576 -17.67 -48.64 -20.57
N GLY A 577 -18.39 -47.52 -20.42
CA GLY A 577 -17.77 -46.26 -19.94
C GLY A 577 -16.99 -46.40 -18.64
N ALA A 578 -17.49 -47.23 -17.70
CA ALA A 578 -16.79 -47.58 -16.46
C ALA A 578 -15.43 -48.26 -16.70
N ALA A 579 -15.30 -49.15 -17.69
CA ALA A 579 -14.04 -49.80 -18.03
C ALA A 579 -13.07 -48.88 -18.79
N TYR A 580 -13.56 -47.81 -19.44
CA TYR A 580 -12.72 -46.74 -19.98
C TYR A 580 -12.20 -45.83 -18.86
N GLU A 581 -13.08 -45.39 -17.97
CA GLU A 581 -12.77 -44.60 -16.77
C GLU A 581 -11.75 -45.29 -15.83
N GLU A 582 -11.90 -46.60 -15.61
CA GLU A 582 -10.95 -47.39 -14.80
C GLU A 582 -9.54 -47.38 -15.41
N ARG A 583 -9.42 -47.39 -16.75
CA ARG A 583 -8.12 -47.26 -17.43
C ARG A 583 -7.56 -45.84 -17.40
N LEU A 584 -8.40 -44.80 -17.36
CA LEU A 584 -7.93 -43.43 -17.10
C LEU A 584 -7.37 -43.29 -15.67
N LEU A 585 -7.99 -43.92 -14.66
CA LEU A 585 -7.46 -43.97 -13.30
C LEU A 585 -6.15 -44.75 -13.20
N ALA A 586 -6.04 -45.90 -13.88
CA ALA A 586 -4.79 -46.67 -13.96
C ALA A 586 -3.67 -45.89 -14.69
N TYR A 587 -4.01 -45.14 -15.74
CA TYR A 587 -3.07 -44.23 -16.41
C TYR A 587 -2.62 -43.10 -15.48
N PHE A 588 -3.53 -42.47 -14.71
CA PHE A 588 -3.16 -41.43 -13.75
C PHE A 588 -2.16 -41.94 -12.68
N LEU A 589 -2.40 -43.12 -12.11
CA LEU A 589 -1.49 -43.74 -11.13
C LEU A 589 -0.11 -44.09 -11.71
N SER A 590 0.00 -44.30 -13.02
CA SER A 590 1.27 -44.56 -13.72
C SER A 590 1.87 -43.32 -14.39
N SER A 591 1.15 -42.19 -14.43
CA SER A 591 1.53 -40.98 -15.15
C SER A 591 2.80 -40.28 -14.63
N ASP A 592 3.59 -39.78 -15.57
CA ASP A 592 4.73 -38.89 -15.38
C ASP A 592 4.29 -37.55 -14.73
N PRO A 593 5.20 -36.78 -14.09
CA PRO A 593 4.85 -35.49 -13.50
C PRO A 593 4.46 -34.45 -14.57
N PRO A 594 3.47 -33.57 -14.30
CA PRO A 594 3.05 -32.54 -15.24
C PRO A 594 4.12 -31.46 -15.45
N SER A 595 4.22 -30.93 -16.68
CA SER A 595 5.16 -29.87 -17.06
C SER A 595 4.83 -28.52 -16.39
N THR A 596 5.36 -28.35 -15.18
CA THR A 596 5.02 -27.25 -14.28
C THR A 596 5.93 -26.03 -14.50
N ILE A 597 5.36 -25.03 -15.18
CA ILE A 597 5.93 -23.68 -15.43
C ILE A 597 6.48 -22.95 -14.19
N PHE A 598 6.05 -23.35 -12.99
CA PHE A 598 6.32 -22.64 -11.75
C PHE A 598 7.46 -23.26 -10.93
N GLY A 599 8.13 -24.31 -11.42
CA GLY A 599 9.11 -25.08 -10.64
C GLY A 599 8.78 -26.57 -10.68
N PRO A 600 9.72 -27.44 -10.27
CA PRO A 600 9.53 -28.89 -10.34
C PRO A 600 8.47 -29.36 -9.32
N VAL A 601 7.74 -30.41 -9.69
CA VAL A 601 6.87 -31.20 -8.79
C VAL A 601 7.22 -32.70 -8.82
N ASN A 602 8.37 -33.05 -9.39
CA ASN A 602 8.78 -34.41 -9.76
C ASN A 602 8.76 -35.38 -8.57
N LEU A 603 9.24 -34.89 -7.42
CA LEU A 603 9.49 -35.70 -6.23
C LEU A 603 8.21 -35.85 -5.41
N GLU A 604 7.38 -34.81 -5.33
CA GLU A 604 6.06 -34.81 -4.71
C GLU A 604 5.06 -35.67 -5.49
N TRP A 605 5.01 -35.55 -6.82
CA TRP A 605 4.00 -36.16 -7.68
C TRP A 605 3.86 -37.66 -7.46
N LYS A 606 5.01 -38.33 -7.27
CA LYS A 606 5.11 -39.77 -6.94
C LYS A 606 4.25 -40.17 -5.74
N TYR A 607 4.21 -39.35 -4.69
CA TYR A 607 3.44 -39.60 -3.47
C TYR A 607 2.03 -39.02 -3.57
N VAL A 608 1.89 -37.84 -4.17
CA VAL A 608 0.64 -37.10 -4.30
C VAL A 608 -0.39 -37.82 -5.16
N ARG A 609 0.00 -38.45 -6.28
CA ARG A 609 -0.94 -39.14 -7.18
C ARG A 609 -1.70 -40.30 -6.50
N GLU A 610 -1.09 -40.98 -5.52
CA GLU A 610 -1.76 -41.99 -4.70
C GLU A 610 -2.85 -41.37 -3.81
N VAL A 611 -2.56 -40.22 -3.18
CA VAL A 611 -3.49 -39.49 -2.30
C VAL A 611 -4.67 -38.93 -3.08
N ILE A 612 -4.41 -38.35 -4.26
CA ILE A 612 -5.44 -37.83 -5.17
C ILE A 612 -6.45 -38.92 -5.54
N VAL A 613 -5.97 -40.13 -5.89
CA VAL A 613 -6.84 -41.26 -6.25
C VAL A 613 -7.52 -41.89 -5.02
N ALA A 614 -6.91 -41.85 -3.84
CA ALA A 614 -7.57 -42.25 -2.60
C ALA A 614 -8.75 -41.30 -2.27
N GLN A 615 -8.56 -39.98 -2.36
CA GLN A 615 -9.58 -38.99 -2.02
C GLN A 615 -10.74 -38.90 -3.02
N SER A 616 -10.54 -39.30 -4.28
CA SER A 616 -11.57 -39.26 -5.34
C SER A 616 -12.61 -40.38 -5.25
N ARG A 617 -12.37 -41.40 -4.41
CA ARG A 617 -13.28 -42.55 -4.18
C ARG A 617 -14.66 -42.13 -3.67
N ASP A 618 -14.71 -41.06 -2.87
CA ASP A 618 -15.94 -40.54 -2.26
C ASP A 618 -16.30 -39.12 -2.74
N PHE A 619 -15.60 -38.60 -3.76
CA PHE A 619 -15.80 -37.23 -4.25
C PHE A 619 -15.74 -37.14 -5.78
N ARG A 620 -16.91 -37.00 -6.41
CA ARG A 620 -17.07 -37.01 -7.87
C ARG A 620 -16.35 -35.87 -8.62
N PRO A 621 -16.34 -34.60 -8.16
CA PRO A 621 -15.65 -33.53 -8.88
C PRO A 621 -14.16 -33.84 -9.10
N LEU A 622 -13.49 -34.32 -8.04
CA LEU A 622 -12.08 -34.70 -8.11
C LEU A 622 -11.87 -35.86 -9.09
N ARG A 623 -12.73 -36.88 -9.08
CA ARG A 623 -12.64 -38.00 -10.03
C ARG A 623 -12.81 -37.55 -11.48
N ASN A 624 -13.77 -36.68 -11.75
CA ASN A 624 -13.99 -36.09 -13.06
C ASN A 624 -12.77 -35.24 -13.51
N SER A 625 -12.14 -34.50 -12.59
CA SER A 625 -10.88 -33.79 -12.90
C SER A 625 -9.68 -34.72 -13.14
N ILE A 626 -9.62 -35.89 -12.48
CA ILE A 626 -8.61 -36.93 -12.76
C ILE A 626 -8.84 -37.51 -14.16
N TYR A 627 -10.08 -37.84 -14.54
CA TYR A 627 -10.38 -38.31 -15.90
C TYR A 627 -10.00 -37.27 -16.96
N CYS A 628 -10.37 -36.00 -16.73
CA CYS A 628 -10.02 -34.87 -17.60
C CYS A 628 -8.48 -34.75 -17.78
N PHE A 629 -7.72 -34.68 -16.68
CA PHE A 629 -6.27 -34.58 -16.74
C PHE A 629 -5.62 -35.83 -17.37
N ALA A 630 -6.08 -37.03 -17.00
CA ALA A 630 -5.57 -38.28 -17.55
C ALA A 630 -5.78 -38.37 -19.06
N GLU A 631 -6.95 -37.97 -19.55
CA GLU A 631 -7.26 -37.98 -20.98
C GLU A 631 -6.48 -36.91 -21.75
N VAL A 632 -6.33 -35.69 -21.21
CA VAL A 632 -5.47 -34.64 -21.78
C VAL A 632 -4.01 -35.09 -21.85
N HIS A 633 -3.46 -35.59 -20.74
CA HIS A 633 -2.08 -36.05 -20.64
C HIS A 633 -1.81 -37.28 -21.53
N LYS A 634 -2.81 -38.15 -21.72
CA LYS A 634 -2.75 -39.28 -22.65
C LYS A 634 -2.81 -38.81 -24.11
N GLY A 635 -3.74 -37.91 -24.44
CA GLY A 635 -3.87 -37.34 -25.79
C GLY A 635 -2.59 -36.63 -26.26
N ILE A 636 -1.93 -35.89 -25.37
CA ILE A 636 -0.62 -35.27 -25.63
C ILE A 636 0.47 -36.32 -25.89
N LYS A 637 0.51 -37.41 -25.09
CA LYS A 637 1.49 -38.49 -25.23
C LYS A 637 1.27 -39.37 -26.46
N GLU A 638 0.02 -39.49 -26.92
CA GLU A 638 -0.41 -40.31 -28.06
C GLU A 638 -0.73 -39.50 -29.33
N GLY A 639 -0.47 -38.20 -29.35
CA GLY A 639 -0.75 -37.30 -30.48
C GLY A 639 -2.24 -37.21 -30.87
N SER A 640 -3.15 -37.55 -29.96
CA SER A 640 -4.57 -37.77 -30.21
C SER A 640 -5.45 -36.70 -29.56
N GLN A 641 -6.54 -36.30 -30.23
CA GLN A 641 -7.48 -35.31 -29.69
C GLN A 641 -8.29 -35.89 -28.51
N PRO A 642 -8.39 -35.17 -27.37
CA PRO A 642 -9.12 -35.64 -26.19
C PRO A 642 -10.64 -35.41 -26.37
N ASN A 643 -11.34 -36.43 -26.87
CA ASN A 643 -12.73 -36.36 -27.30
C ASN A 643 -13.77 -36.22 -26.16
N SER A 644 -13.44 -36.60 -24.93
CA SER A 644 -14.32 -36.58 -23.74
C SER A 644 -13.83 -35.67 -22.62
N ALA A 645 -12.57 -35.22 -22.65
CA ALA A 645 -11.99 -34.40 -21.58
C ALA A 645 -12.73 -33.08 -21.32
N SER A 646 -13.36 -32.48 -22.33
CA SER A 646 -14.22 -31.31 -22.20
C SER A 646 -15.51 -31.59 -21.41
N THR A 647 -16.07 -32.79 -21.56
CA THR A 647 -17.23 -33.25 -20.79
C THR A 647 -16.84 -33.49 -19.34
N TYR A 648 -15.70 -34.14 -19.09
CA TYR A 648 -15.18 -34.34 -17.74
C TYR A 648 -14.77 -33.02 -17.05
N HIS A 649 -14.21 -32.05 -17.78
CA HIS A 649 -13.93 -30.69 -17.29
C HIS A 649 -15.23 -29.99 -16.86
N GLN A 650 -16.25 -29.97 -17.73
CA GLN A 650 -17.52 -29.32 -17.45
C GLN A 650 -18.24 -29.96 -16.25
N GLN A 651 -18.24 -31.29 -16.14
CA GLN A 651 -18.80 -32.02 -15.00
C GLN A 651 -18.06 -31.70 -13.70
N ALA A 652 -16.72 -31.77 -13.70
CA ALA A 652 -15.90 -31.43 -12.53
C ALA A 652 -16.12 -29.97 -12.08
N SER A 653 -16.23 -29.03 -13.03
CA SER A 653 -16.51 -27.63 -12.75
C SER A 653 -17.90 -27.42 -12.13
N LEU A 654 -18.96 -27.99 -12.72
CA LEU A 654 -20.33 -27.80 -12.26
C LEU A 654 -20.59 -28.48 -10.91
N GLU A 655 -20.14 -29.74 -10.74
CA GLU A 655 -20.27 -30.43 -9.46
C GLU A 655 -19.39 -29.74 -8.39
N GLY A 656 -18.15 -29.37 -8.73
CA GLY A 656 -17.22 -28.70 -7.82
C GLY A 656 -17.74 -27.36 -7.27
N GLN A 657 -18.38 -26.55 -8.13
CA GLN A 657 -19.03 -25.31 -7.70
C GLN A 657 -20.14 -25.51 -6.66
N SER A 658 -20.85 -26.65 -6.68
CA SER A 658 -21.89 -26.93 -5.67
C SER A 658 -21.33 -27.07 -4.25
N TYR A 659 -20.14 -27.64 -4.09
CA TYR A 659 -19.46 -27.81 -2.79
C TYR A 659 -18.81 -26.52 -2.25
N ILE A 660 -18.81 -25.44 -3.03
CA ILE A 660 -18.21 -24.16 -2.64
C ILE A 660 -19.20 -23.29 -1.85
N PHE A 661 -20.50 -23.58 -1.81
CA PHE A 661 -21.49 -22.74 -1.11
C PHE A 661 -21.60 -23.03 0.40
N GLY A 662 -21.76 -21.98 1.22
CA GLY A 662 -21.94 -22.08 2.67
C GLY A 662 -20.63 -22.14 3.47
N GLN A 663 -20.70 -22.73 4.67
CA GLN A 663 -19.52 -23.17 5.43
C GLN A 663 -19.09 -24.54 4.92
N VAL A 664 -17.82 -24.67 4.55
CA VAL A 664 -17.23 -25.91 4.02
C VAL A 664 -16.22 -26.45 5.03
N ASP A 665 -16.20 -27.76 5.21
CA ASP A 665 -15.24 -28.48 6.04
C ASP A 665 -13.87 -28.63 5.35
N GLU A 666 -12.82 -28.71 6.16
CA GLU A 666 -11.43 -28.83 5.70
C GLU A 666 -11.19 -29.98 4.69
N PRO A 667 -11.57 -31.25 4.94
CA PRO A 667 -11.29 -32.32 3.98
C PRO A 667 -12.12 -32.22 2.69
N THR A 668 -13.33 -31.65 2.71
CA THR A 668 -14.06 -31.31 1.47
C THR A 668 -13.37 -30.18 0.71
N LEU A 669 -12.91 -29.13 1.40
CA LEU A 669 -12.24 -28.01 0.76
C LEU A 669 -10.87 -28.40 0.17
N VAL A 670 -10.11 -29.30 0.81
CA VAL A 670 -8.88 -29.89 0.24
C VAL A 670 -9.19 -30.61 -1.08
N LYS A 671 -10.27 -31.40 -1.14
CA LYS A 671 -10.71 -32.07 -2.38
C LYS A 671 -11.13 -31.07 -3.46
N VAL A 672 -11.77 -29.95 -3.08
CA VAL A 672 -12.09 -28.85 -4.01
C VAL A 672 -10.84 -28.20 -4.57
N PHE A 673 -9.87 -27.80 -3.74
CA PHE A 673 -8.60 -27.24 -4.23
C PHE A 673 -7.82 -28.23 -5.11
N THR A 674 -7.86 -29.52 -4.80
CA THR A 674 -7.25 -30.58 -5.61
C THR A 674 -7.94 -30.74 -6.97
N THR A 675 -9.28 -30.63 -7.00
CA THR A 675 -10.08 -30.62 -8.23
C THR A 675 -9.68 -29.44 -9.11
N VAL A 676 -9.61 -28.24 -8.53
CA VAL A 676 -9.24 -26.99 -9.22
C VAL A 676 -7.81 -27.06 -9.76
N PHE A 677 -6.85 -27.60 -9.00
CA PHE A 677 -5.48 -27.81 -9.44
C PHE A 677 -5.40 -28.68 -10.71
N LEU A 678 -6.07 -29.83 -10.74
CA LEU A 678 -6.09 -30.72 -11.91
C LEU A 678 -6.77 -30.07 -13.12
N LEU A 679 -7.82 -29.27 -12.92
CA LEU A 679 -8.48 -28.53 -14.00
C LEU A 679 -7.59 -27.38 -14.52
N MET A 680 -6.86 -26.66 -13.66
CA MET A 680 -5.88 -25.64 -14.07
C MET A 680 -4.72 -26.26 -14.86
N LEU A 681 -4.23 -27.44 -14.49
CA LEU A 681 -3.26 -28.19 -15.29
C LEU A 681 -3.84 -28.62 -16.64
N SER A 682 -5.06 -29.15 -16.66
CA SER A 682 -5.75 -29.57 -17.89
C SER A 682 -5.96 -28.40 -18.85
N GLU A 683 -6.37 -27.23 -18.33
CA GLU A 683 -6.48 -25.97 -19.08
C GLU A 683 -5.11 -25.47 -19.57
N SER A 684 -4.04 -25.62 -18.78
CA SER A 684 -2.69 -25.19 -19.16
C SER A 684 -2.05 -26.06 -20.24
N LEU A 685 -2.39 -27.36 -20.27
CA LEU A 685 -1.86 -28.34 -21.21
C LEU A 685 -2.66 -28.42 -22.53
N SER A 686 -3.92 -27.95 -22.54
CA SER A 686 -4.86 -28.11 -23.66
C SER A 686 -4.98 -26.89 -24.56
N SER A 687 -5.62 -27.10 -25.72
CA SER A 687 -6.21 -26.04 -26.54
C SER A 687 -7.31 -25.27 -25.77
N PRO A 688 -7.48 -23.95 -25.96
CA PRO A 688 -8.48 -23.12 -25.26
C PRO A 688 -9.95 -23.53 -25.49
N GLU A 689 -10.21 -24.50 -26.38
CA GLU A 689 -11.57 -25.01 -26.60
C GLU A 689 -12.14 -25.75 -25.39
N LEU A 690 -11.28 -26.33 -24.52
CA LEU A 690 -11.68 -27.08 -23.32
C LEU A 690 -12.57 -26.25 -22.37
N GLY A 691 -12.35 -24.93 -22.29
CA GLY A 691 -13.06 -24.02 -21.39
C GLY A 691 -14.27 -23.29 -21.97
N ARG A 692 -14.65 -23.51 -23.25
CA ARG A 692 -15.64 -22.65 -23.98
C ARG A 692 -17.04 -22.56 -23.36
N HIS A 693 -17.40 -23.45 -22.44
CA HIS A 693 -18.74 -23.51 -21.82
C HIS A 693 -18.75 -23.18 -20.32
N GLY A 694 -17.65 -22.65 -19.77
CA GLY A 694 -17.56 -22.28 -18.35
C GLY A 694 -16.54 -21.17 -18.08
N THR A 695 -16.36 -20.82 -16.81
CA THR A 695 -15.28 -19.93 -16.37
C THR A 695 -14.00 -20.74 -16.15
N SER A 696 -12.96 -20.46 -16.94
CA SER A 696 -11.62 -21.03 -16.76
C SER A 696 -11.14 -20.91 -15.31
N PHE A 697 -10.61 -22.00 -14.74
CA PHE A 697 -10.03 -21.97 -13.39
C PHE A 697 -8.70 -21.21 -13.35
N LEU A 698 -7.93 -21.19 -14.44
CA LEU A 698 -6.78 -20.29 -14.58
C LEU A 698 -7.16 -18.81 -14.41
N HIS A 699 -8.42 -18.43 -14.71
CA HIS A 699 -8.96 -17.08 -14.53
C HIS A 699 -9.68 -16.83 -13.20
N SER A 700 -10.11 -17.88 -12.48
CA SER A 700 -11.06 -17.75 -11.36
C SER A 700 -10.60 -18.35 -10.03
N ALA A 701 -9.50 -19.13 -10.00
CA ALA A 701 -8.98 -19.76 -8.78
C ALA A 701 -8.65 -18.74 -7.66
N TYR A 702 -8.29 -17.51 -8.01
CA TYR A 702 -8.05 -16.43 -7.04
C TYR A 702 -9.27 -16.17 -6.13
N LEU A 703 -10.50 -16.36 -6.61
CA LEU A 703 -11.71 -16.18 -5.81
C LEU A 703 -11.83 -17.22 -4.68
N LEU A 704 -11.24 -18.41 -4.85
CA LEU A 704 -11.19 -19.44 -3.82
C LEU A 704 -10.08 -19.15 -2.80
N LEU A 705 -8.90 -18.74 -3.29
CA LEU A 705 -7.79 -18.30 -2.43
C LEU A 705 -8.23 -17.12 -1.54
N GLN A 706 -8.92 -16.13 -2.12
CA GLN A 706 -9.46 -14.96 -1.41
C GLN A 706 -10.54 -15.34 -0.40
N ARG A 707 -11.54 -16.14 -0.81
CA ARG A 707 -12.68 -16.49 0.07
C ARG A 707 -12.29 -17.37 1.26
N PHE A 708 -11.35 -18.28 1.07
CA PHE A 708 -10.97 -19.26 2.10
C PHE A 708 -9.62 -18.97 2.78
N HIS A 709 -9.06 -17.77 2.56
CA HIS A 709 -7.73 -17.35 3.03
C HIS A 709 -7.44 -17.70 4.51
N HIS A 710 -8.34 -17.34 5.44
CA HIS A 710 -8.20 -17.63 6.87
C HIS A 710 -8.28 -19.12 7.24
N GLN A 711 -8.90 -19.97 6.39
CA GLN A 711 -8.92 -21.41 6.62
C GLN A 711 -7.61 -22.05 6.15
N ILE A 712 -7.18 -21.74 4.93
CA ILE A 712 -5.99 -22.35 4.28
C ILE A 712 -4.66 -21.98 4.97
N GLN A 713 -4.60 -20.87 5.71
CA GLN A 713 -3.45 -20.49 6.55
C GLN A 713 -3.11 -21.56 7.61
N SER A 714 -4.14 -22.19 8.20
CA SER A 714 -3.96 -23.19 9.27
C SER A 714 -3.55 -24.58 8.78
N TRP A 715 -3.74 -24.87 7.49
CA TRP A 715 -3.55 -26.21 6.92
C TRP A 715 -2.09 -26.64 6.93
N THR A 716 -1.85 -27.95 6.99
CA THR A 716 -0.52 -28.56 6.89
C THR A 716 -0.50 -29.67 5.82
N GLY A 717 0.63 -30.37 5.67
CA GLY A 717 0.76 -31.56 4.84
C GLY A 717 0.20 -31.42 3.41
N PHE A 718 -0.63 -32.38 2.99
CA PHE A 718 -1.19 -32.42 1.64
C PHE A 718 -2.03 -31.19 1.29
N GLY A 719 -2.87 -30.71 2.21
CA GLY A 719 -3.71 -29.53 1.99
C GLY A 719 -2.89 -28.27 1.69
N ARG A 720 -1.83 -28.03 2.46
CA ARG A 720 -0.90 -26.91 2.24
C ARG A 720 -0.17 -27.02 0.91
N LEU A 721 0.24 -28.23 0.50
CA LEU A 721 0.94 -28.46 -0.77
C LEU A 721 0.06 -28.10 -1.98
N VAL A 722 -1.18 -28.61 -2.02
CA VAL A 722 -2.11 -28.33 -3.13
C VAL A 722 -2.46 -26.84 -3.22
N VAL A 723 -2.73 -26.18 -2.09
CA VAL A 723 -2.97 -24.72 -2.07
C VAL A 723 -1.76 -23.94 -2.58
N SER A 724 -0.55 -24.38 -2.23
CA SER A 724 0.69 -23.75 -2.73
C SER A 724 0.79 -23.85 -4.26
N TRP A 725 0.50 -25.02 -4.84
CA TRP A 725 0.50 -25.19 -6.31
C TRP A 725 -0.61 -24.40 -7.02
N VAL A 726 -1.81 -24.32 -6.45
CA VAL A 726 -2.89 -23.47 -6.99
C VAL A 726 -2.49 -21.99 -6.96
N SER A 727 -1.87 -21.52 -5.88
CA SER A 727 -1.39 -20.13 -5.80
C SER A 727 -0.21 -19.86 -6.75
N LEU A 728 0.69 -20.82 -6.96
CA LEU A 728 1.78 -20.71 -7.94
C LEU A 728 1.24 -20.63 -9.39
N LEU A 729 0.21 -21.41 -9.74
CA LEU A 729 -0.46 -21.30 -11.04
C LEU A 729 -1.20 -19.96 -11.20
N ASP A 730 -1.86 -19.46 -10.15
CA ASP A 730 -2.50 -18.13 -10.17
C ASP A 730 -1.50 -16.97 -10.26
N VAL A 731 -0.31 -17.09 -9.66
CA VAL A 731 0.79 -16.13 -9.86
C VAL A 731 1.24 -16.12 -11.33
N LYS A 732 1.47 -17.29 -11.95
CA LYS A 732 1.84 -17.32 -13.38
C LYS A 732 0.68 -16.88 -14.29
N SER A 733 -0.59 -17.12 -13.93
CA SER A 733 -1.74 -16.61 -14.69
C SER A 733 -1.88 -15.09 -14.62
N LEU A 734 -1.56 -14.50 -13.46
CA LEU A 734 -1.46 -13.06 -13.28
C LEU A 734 -0.34 -12.44 -14.15
N ILE A 735 0.86 -13.04 -14.20
CA ILE A 735 1.94 -12.65 -15.14
C ILE A 735 1.47 -12.77 -16.60
N ALA A 736 0.68 -13.80 -16.92
CA ALA A 736 0.06 -13.98 -18.22
C ALA A 736 -1.11 -13.01 -18.50
N GLY A 737 -1.34 -12.01 -17.65
CA GLY A 737 -2.28 -10.93 -17.89
C GLY A 737 -3.74 -11.30 -17.64
N ARG A 738 -4.01 -12.27 -16.76
CA ARG A 738 -5.34 -12.54 -16.18
C ARG A 738 -5.96 -11.25 -15.65
N ASP A 739 -7.24 -11.03 -15.93
CA ASP A 739 -8.03 -9.97 -15.29
C ASP A 739 -8.58 -10.44 -13.93
N GLY A 740 -8.74 -9.51 -12.98
CA GLY A 740 -9.25 -9.78 -11.62
C GLY A 740 -8.35 -9.17 -10.54
N ASP A 741 -8.52 -9.64 -9.30
CA ASP A 741 -7.71 -9.20 -8.15
C ASP A 741 -6.33 -9.89 -8.17
N PRO A 742 -5.22 -9.15 -8.02
CA PRO A 742 -3.87 -9.70 -7.80
C PRO A 742 -3.67 -10.41 -6.46
N LEU A 743 -4.50 -10.12 -5.44
CA LEU A 743 -4.37 -10.60 -4.06
C LEU A 743 -3.06 -10.17 -3.38
N ILE A 744 -2.84 -8.86 -3.28
CA ILE A 744 -1.66 -8.20 -2.67
C ILE A 744 -1.31 -8.78 -1.28
N GLU A 745 -2.32 -9.11 -0.48
CA GLU A 745 -2.19 -9.60 0.89
C GLU A 745 -1.32 -10.88 0.96
N LEU A 746 -1.53 -11.83 0.03
CA LEU A 746 -0.74 -13.06 -0.07
C LEU A 746 0.75 -12.81 -0.40
N GLY A 747 1.10 -11.63 -0.94
CA GLY A 747 2.47 -11.20 -1.24
C GLY A 747 3.12 -10.33 -0.15
N SER A 748 2.51 -10.24 1.04
CA SER A 748 2.97 -9.36 2.13
C SER A 748 3.71 -10.15 3.22
N LEU A 749 4.97 -9.80 3.51
CA LEU A 749 5.84 -10.57 4.41
C LEU A 749 5.49 -10.45 5.91
N ALA A 750 4.47 -9.67 6.27
CA ALA A 750 4.10 -9.39 7.66
C ALA A 750 3.84 -10.66 8.52
N GLU A 751 3.38 -11.74 7.89
CA GLU A 751 3.04 -13.02 8.56
C GLU A 751 4.27 -13.80 9.04
N LEU A 752 5.49 -13.50 8.56
CA LEU A 752 6.74 -14.11 9.05
C LEU A 752 6.94 -13.87 10.56
N SER A 753 6.56 -12.67 11.02
CA SER A 753 6.67 -12.22 12.42
C SER A 753 5.97 -13.15 13.41
N THR A 754 4.86 -13.77 12.98
CA THR A 754 4.05 -14.68 13.80
C THR A 754 4.61 -16.10 13.85
N ALA A 755 5.36 -16.55 12.84
CA ALA A 755 5.90 -17.91 12.77
C ALA A 755 7.29 -18.05 13.42
N GLN A 756 8.11 -17.00 13.40
CA GLN A 756 9.46 -17.07 13.99
C GLN A 756 9.46 -17.09 15.53
N ASN A 757 8.42 -16.57 16.18
CA ASN A 757 8.31 -16.58 17.65
C ASN A 757 8.09 -17.99 18.25
N GLU A 758 7.74 -19.01 17.46
CA GLU A 758 7.62 -20.40 17.92
C GLU A 758 8.89 -21.25 17.65
N SER A 759 9.91 -20.70 16.97
CA SER A 759 11.10 -21.45 16.54
C SER A 759 12.43 -20.99 17.17
N SER A 760 12.41 -20.01 18.08
CA SER A 760 13.58 -19.48 18.78
C SER A 760 14.00 -20.27 20.03
N CYS A 761 14.01 -21.60 19.98
CA CYS A 761 14.45 -22.43 21.11
C CYS A 761 15.13 -23.76 20.69
N ALA A 762 16.42 -23.72 20.38
CA ALA A 762 17.18 -24.89 19.94
C ALA A 762 18.69 -24.89 20.30
N VAL A 763 19.04 -25.02 21.58
CA VAL A 763 20.25 -25.76 22.03
C VAL A 763 20.01 -26.41 23.40
N SER A 764 19.65 -27.69 23.42
CA SER A 764 19.93 -28.61 24.53
C SER A 764 19.72 -30.05 24.05
N GLY A 765 20.80 -30.76 23.74
CA GLY A 765 20.73 -32.14 23.28
C GLY A 765 20.86 -33.12 24.44
N GLN A 766 19.82 -33.91 24.70
CA GLN A 766 19.97 -35.19 25.40
C GLN A 766 18.87 -36.19 25.01
N SER A 767 19.29 -37.40 24.64
CA SER A 767 18.41 -38.50 24.28
C SER A 767 18.14 -39.41 25.48
N SER A 768 16.89 -39.56 25.90
CA SER A 768 16.50 -40.55 26.91
C SER A 768 15.08 -41.08 26.67
N PHE A 769 14.94 -42.41 26.64
CA PHE A 769 13.72 -43.12 26.24
C PHE A 769 13.22 -43.97 27.43
N SER A 770 12.23 -43.50 28.21
CA SER A 770 11.61 -44.32 29.29
C SER A 770 10.28 -43.79 29.85
N SER A 771 9.17 -44.40 29.38
CA SER A 771 8.02 -44.94 30.17
C SER A 771 7.33 -44.18 31.33
N SER A 772 5.98 -44.14 31.23
CA SER A 772 4.96 -44.02 32.30
C SER A 772 4.78 -42.62 32.95
N ILE A 773 3.62 -42.21 33.46
CA ILE A 773 2.37 -42.92 33.83
C ILE A 773 1.13 -42.28 33.13
N MET A 774 0.01 -42.99 33.06
CA MET A 774 -1.28 -42.50 32.54
C MET A 774 -1.93 -41.40 33.41
N ASP A 775 -2.58 -40.43 32.78
CA ASP A 775 -3.76 -39.74 33.33
C ASP A 775 -4.76 -39.48 32.19
N ASP A 776 -6.06 -39.43 32.50
CA ASP A 776 -7.13 -39.84 31.57
C ASP A 776 -7.91 -38.65 30.97
N ARG A 777 -7.59 -38.29 29.71
CA ARG A 777 -8.40 -37.37 28.87
C ARG A 777 -8.32 -37.78 27.39
N PRO A 778 -9.44 -37.70 26.64
CA PRO A 778 -9.42 -37.95 25.20
C PRO A 778 -8.74 -36.80 24.46
N VAL A 779 -7.55 -37.06 23.90
CA VAL A 779 -6.89 -36.14 22.95
C VAL A 779 -7.49 -36.36 21.56
N ASP A 780 -7.83 -35.27 20.87
CA ASP A 780 -8.62 -35.31 19.63
C ASP A 780 -7.96 -36.06 18.46
N LYS A 781 -8.80 -36.74 17.67
CA LYS A 781 -8.45 -37.49 16.46
C LYS A 781 -8.10 -36.57 15.26
N LYS A 782 -7.12 -35.67 15.40
CA LYS A 782 -6.71 -34.74 14.33
C LYS A 782 -5.40 -35.06 13.61
N VAL A 783 -4.61 -36.02 14.08
CA VAL A 783 -3.25 -36.29 13.56
C VAL A 783 -3.18 -37.52 12.63
N THR A 784 -4.24 -38.33 12.53
CA THR A 784 -4.15 -39.70 11.99
C THR A 784 -4.31 -39.88 10.48
N ASP A 785 -4.80 -38.88 9.72
CA ASP A 785 -5.33 -39.13 8.36
C ASP A 785 -4.49 -38.54 7.19
N ASP A 786 -3.41 -37.79 7.43
CA ASP A 786 -2.55 -37.33 6.32
C ASP A 786 -1.58 -38.43 5.85
N TYR A 787 -2.03 -39.14 4.82
CA TYR A 787 -1.30 -40.22 4.16
C TYR A 787 0.09 -39.81 3.63
N LEU A 788 0.35 -38.54 3.30
CA LEU A 788 1.70 -38.12 2.90
C LEU A 788 2.66 -38.16 4.10
N LEU A 789 2.22 -37.66 5.26
CA LEU A 789 3.02 -37.65 6.48
C LEU A 789 3.26 -39.07 7.04
N SER A 790 2.45 -40.05 6.61
CA SER A 790 2.69 -41.47 6.92
C SER A 790 3.85 -42.12 6.13
N LYS A 791 4.33 -41.49 5.04
CA LYS A 791 5.33 -42.08 4.14
C LYS A 791 6.74 -41.59 4.51
N PRO A 792 7.63 -42.43 5.07
CA PRO A 792 8.92 -41.96 5.58
C PRO A 792 9.82 -41.34 4.51
N GLY A 793 9.75 -41.83 3.26
CA GLY A 793 10.48 -41.23 2.14
C GLY A 793 9.99 -39.83 1.76
N TYR A 794 8.71 -39.50 2.01
CA TYR A 794 8.19 -38.15 1.82
C TYR A 794 8.60 -37.23 2.99
N LEU A 795 8.64 -37.73 4.23
CA LEU A 795 9.14 -36.97 5.38
C LEU A 795 10.62 -36.56 5.21
N VAL A 796 11.48 -37.46 4.71
CA VAL A 796 12.88 -37.13 4.41
C VAL A 796 12.98 -36.07 3.30
N TYR A 797 12.09 -36.13 2.29
CA TYR A 797 12.04 -35.11 1.24
C TYR A 797 11.57 -33.74 1.77
N ASP A 798 10.46 -33.67 2.50
CA ASP A 798 9.95 -32.41 3.07
C ASP A 798 10.92 -31.81 4.10
N ALA A 799 11.69 -32.62 4.83
CA ALA A 799 12.74 -32.12 5.73
C ALA A 799 13.87 -31.38 4.99
N ILE A 800 14.21 -31.79 3.77
CA ILE A 800 15.32 -31.23 2.98
C ILE A 800 14.82 -30.09 2.07
N VAL A 801 13.79 -30.35 1.26
CA VAL A 801 13.32 -29.42 0.22
C VAL A 801 12.12 -28.60 0.69
N GLY A 802 11.32 -29.09 1.65
CA GLY A 802 10.14 -28.38 2.17
C GLY A 802 10.41 -26.97 2.69
N PRO A 803 11.48 -26.68 3.46
CA PRO A 803 11.86 -25.32 3.83
C PRO A 803 12.12 -24.42 2.61
N VAL A 804 12.82 -24.96 1.60
CA VAL A 804 13.18 -24.22 0.38
C VAL A 804 11.96 -23.98 -0.50
N PHE A 805 11.07 -24.96 -0.62
CA PHE A 805 9.78 -24.81 -1.31
C PHE A 805 8.91 -23.73 -0.66
N ARG A 806 8.91 -23.60 0.67
CA ARG A 806 8.18 -22.54 1.39
C ARG A 806 8.75 -21.15 1.08
N PHE A 807 10.07 -21.00 1.15
CA PHE A 807 10.77 -19.79 0.69
C PHE A 807 10.45 -19.46 -0.78
N PHE A 808 10.45 -20.46 -1.66
CA PHE A 808 10.17 -20.29 -3.07
C PHE A 808 8.72 -19.85 -3.34
N VAL A 809 7.74 -20.47 -2.68
CA VAL A 809 6.32 -20.08 -2.76
C VAL A 809 6.14 -18.62 -2.33
N GLN A 810 6.76 -18.22 -1.20
CA GLN A 810 6.75 -16.85 -0.70
C GLN A 810 7.37 -15.87 -1.72
N ALA A 811 8.52 -16.20 -2.30
CA ALA A 811 9.16 -15.37 -3.32
C ALA A 811 8.25 -15.17 -4.54
N GLN A 812 7.61 -16.23 -5.05
CA GLN A 812 6.66 -16.10 -6.15
C GLN A 812 5.41 -15.26 -5.75
N GLN A 813 4.95 -15.27 -4.50
CA GLN A 813 3.84 -14.40 -4.09
C GLN A 813 4.16 -12.90 -4.20
N ILE A 814 5.41 -12.49 -4.04
CA ILE A 814 5.82 -11.08 -4.16
C ILE A 814 5.50 -10.52 -5.56
N ILE A 815 5.47 -11.36 -6.60
CA ILE A 815 5.08 -10.97 -7.96
C ILE A 815 3.69 -10.33 -8.00
N ARG A 816 2.76 -10.72 -7.12
CA ARG A 816 1.42 -10.11 -7.00
C ARG A 816 1.49 -8.60 -6.80
N ARG A 817 2.48 -8.12 -6.03
CA ARG A 817 2.72 -6.68 -5.75
C ARG A 817 3.43 -5.96 -6.89
N ILE A 818 4.25 -6.68 -7.67
CA ILE A 818 4.91 -6.12 -8.87
C ILE A 818 3.87 -5.83 -9.95
N VAL A 819 2.92 -6.74 -10.18
CA VAL A 819 1.86 -6.55 -11.18
C VAL A 819 0.97 -5.34 -10.84
N CYS A 820 0.79 -5.00 -9.56
CA CYS A 820 0.02 -3.82 -9.14
C CYS A 820 0.66 -2.46 -9.49
N ILE A 821 1.96 -2.41 -9.79
CA ILE A 821 2.66 -1.19 -10.26
C ILE A 821 2.91 -1.18 -11.78
N ASP A 822 2.38 -2.18 -12.49
CA ASP A 822 2.34 -2.22 -13.94
C ASP A 822 1.33 -1.18 -14.48
N LEU A 823 1.67 -0.61 -15.65
CA LEU A 823 0.86 0.31 -16.43
C LEU A 823 -0.56 -0.24 -16.72
N HIS A 824 -0.74 -1.56 -16.75
CA HIS A 824 -2.04 -2.20 -16.93
C HIS A 824 -2.97 -2.15 -15.72
N HIS A 825 -2.42 -1.97 -14.50
CA HIS A 825 -3.17 -2.00 -13.25
C HIS A 825 -3.20 -0.63 -12.54
N ARG A 826 -2.32 0.30 -12.92
CA ARG A 826 -2.18 1.64 -12.33
C ARG A 826 -2.09 2.73 -13.40
N SER A 827 -2.64 3.92 -13.14
CA SER A 827 -2.31 5.12 -13.89
C SER A 827 -0.82 5.45 -13.79
N ARG A 828 -0.20 5.81 -14.91
CA ARG A 828 1.19 6.27 -15.03
C ARG A 828 1.29 7.36 -16.09
N GLY A 829 2.43 8.04 -16.13
CA GLY A 829 2.69 9.16 -17.05
C GLY A 829 2.60 10.56 -16.40
N THR A 830 2.35 10.65 -15.09
CA THR A 830 2.69 11.84 -14.30
C THR A 830 3.93 11.54 -13.45
N LEU A 831 4.72 12.56 -13.12
CA LEU A 831 5.92 12.39 -12.28
C LEU A 831 5.59 11.89 -10.87
N GLY A 832 4.39 12.22 -10.35
CA GLY A 832 3.88 11.67 -9.09
C GLY A 832 3.54 10.17 -9.16
N ASP A 833 2.98 9.70 -10.28
CA ASP A 833 2.75 8.25 -10.48
C ASP A 833 4.07 7.48 -10.56
N GLU A 834 5.05 8.00 -11.30
CA GLU A 834 6.38 7.37 -11.41
C GLU A 834 7.11 7.35 -10.05
N PHE A 835 7.00 8.41 -9.26
CA PHE A 835 7.54 8.48 -7.91
C PHE A 835 6.90 7.44 -6.97
N GLU A 836 5.57 7.31 -6.96
CA GLU A 836 4.89 6.32 -6.12
C GLU A 836 5.19 4.88 -6.56
N VAL A 837 5.30 4.63 -7.87
CA VAL A 837 5.75 3.33 -8.42
C VAL A 837 7.15 2.98 -7.90
N LEU A 838 8.10 3.92 -7.93
CA LEU A 838 9.45 3.69 -7.41
C LEU A 838 9.46 3.51 -5.88
N GLN A 839 8.61 4.22 -5.14
CA GLN A 839 8.47 4.04 -3.69
C GLN A 839 7.93 2.65 -3.34
N ILE A 840 6.94 2.14 -4.08
CA ILE A 840 6.42 0.78 -3.92
C ILE A 840 7.48 -0.25 -4.33
N ALA A 841 8.19 -0.02 -5.44
CA ALA A 841 9.30 -0.87 -5.88
C ALA A 841 10.43 -0.95 -4.84
N HIS A 842 10.71 0.13 -4.10
CA HIS A 842 11.71 0.12 -3.03
C HIS A 842 11.31 -0.78 -1.88
N ARG A 843 10.03 -0.72 -1.44
CA ARG A 843 9.49 -1.64 -0.43
C ARG A 843 9.55 -3.09 -0.92
N VAL A 844 9.20 -3.35 -2.18
CA VAL A 844 9.28 -4.70 -2.77
C VAL A 844 10.73 -5.21 -2.88
N GLY A 845 11.69 -4.33 -3.19
CA GLY A 845 13.12 -4.67 -3.23
C GLY A 845 13.67 -5.03 -1.84
N ALA A 846 13.37 -4.21 -0.83
CA ALA A 846 13.75 -4.47 0.56
C ALA A 846 13.07 -5.74 1.12
N ASP A 847 11.81 -5.99 0.75
CA ASP A 847 11.12 -7.24 1.13
C ASP A 847 11.81 -8.47 0.51
N LEU A 848 12.21 -8.41 -0.77
CA LEU A 848 13.01 -9.48 -1.38
C LEU A 848 14.35 -9.69 -0.66
N GLU A 849 15.00 -8.62 -0.20
CA GLU A 849 16.25 -8.67 0.58
C GLU A 849 16.05 -9.30 1.97
N THR A 850 14.99 -8.95 2.69
CA THR A 850 14.65 -9.65 3.95
C THR A 850 14.32 -11.12 3.73
N LEU A 851 13.60 -11.47 2.66
CA LEU A 851 13.29 -12.85 2.32
C LEU A 851 14.55 -13.66 1.96
N TRP A 852 15.51 -13.08 1.23
CA TRP A 852 16.79 -13.74 0.91
C TRP A 852 17.69 -13.91 2.14
N ASN A 853 17.68 -12.94 3.07
CA ASN A 853 18.36 -13.09 4.37
C ASN A 853 17.72 -14.20 5.22
N CYS A 854 16.41 -14.40 5.12
CA CYS A 854 15.66 -15.46 5.82
C CYS A 854 15.64 -16.82 5.08
N ARG A 855 16.42 -17.01 4.00
CA ARG A 855 16.41 -18.26 3.22
C ARG A 855 16.98 -19.45 4.02
N PRO A 856 16.51 -20.69 3.80
CA PRO A 856 17.09 -21.87 4.44
C PRO A 856 18.55 -22.10 3.98
N PRO A 857 19.54 -22.33 4.88
CA PRO A 857 20.94 -22.50 4.49
C PRO A 857 21.22 -23.63 3.50
N VAL A 858 20.37 -24.68 3.48
CA VAL A 858 20.48 -25.79 2.51
C VAL A 858 20.32 -25.34 1.06
N LEU A 859 19.68 -24.20 0.81
CA LEU A 859 19.55 -23.60 -0.53
C LEU A 859 20.91 -23.21 -1.11
N ASP A 860 21.89 -22.82 -0.28
CA ASP A 860 23.19 -22.33 -0.73
C ASP A 860 24.08 -23.42 -1.37
N VAL A 861 23.64 -24.68 -1.37
CA VAL A 861 24.33 -25.84 -1.94
C VAL A 861 23.94 -26.10 -3.42
N TYR A 862 23.19 -25.19 -4.04
CA TYR A 862 22.71 -25.31 -5.43
C TYR A 862 23.83 -25.44 -6.49
N ASP A 863 25.02 -24.88 -6.19
CA ASP A 863 26.21 -24.87 -7.03
C ASP A 863 27.12 -26.08 -6.80
N ARG A 864 27.14 -26.63 -5.57
CA ARG A 864 28.08 -27.66 -5.09
C ARG A 864 27.35 -28.95 -4.64
N PRO A 865 26.86 -29.80 -5.55
CA PRO A 865 26.19 -31.06 -5.20
C PRO A 865 27.06 -32.01 -4.37
N GLU A 866 28.39 -31.89 -4.48
CA GLU A 866 29.38 -32.65 -3.70
C GLU A 866 29.17 -32.53 -2.18
N GLU A 867 28.72 -31.38 -1.68
CA GLU A 867 28.51 -31.17 -0.23
C GLU A 867 27.30 -31.95 0.31
N LEU A 868 26.37 -32.37 -0.55
CA LEU A 868 25.26 -33.26 -0.17
C LEU A 868 25.65 -34.75 -0.18
N LEU A 869 26.74 -35.14 -0.85
CA LEU A 869 27.15 -36.55 -1.00
C LEU A 869 27.57 -37.22 0.32
N GLY A 870 27.87 -36.44 1.35
CA GLY A 870 28.10 -36.95 2.71
C GLY A 870 26.84 -37.49 3.40
N SER A 871 25.65 -37.14 2.90
CA SER A 871 24.35 -37.45 3.52
C SER A 871 23.32 -38.07 2.55
N LEU A 872 23.45 -37.82 1.25
CA LEU A 872 22.52 -38.25 0.20
C LEU A 872 23.26 -39.04 -0.89
N SER A 873 22.56 -39.97 -1.56
CA SER A 873 23.09 -40.60 -2.76
C SER A 873 23.17 -39.60 -3.92
N GLN A 874 24.17 -39.75 -4.79
CA GLN A 874 24.43 -38.91 -5.97
C GLN A 874 23.14 -38.50 -6.71
N SER A 875 22.33 -39.46 -7.12
CA SER A 875 21.08 -39.23 -7.86
C SER A 875 20.01 -38.41 -7.12
N VAL A 876 20.08 -38.32 -5.79
CA VAL A 876 19.17 -37.51 -4.97
C VAL A 876 19.78 -36.13 -4.72
N ALA A 877 21.09 -36.05 -4.45
CA ALA A 877 21.82 -34.78 -4.39
C ALA A 877 21.66 -33.98 -5.69
N ASP A 878 21.82 -34.62 -6.84
CA ASP A 878 21.71 -33.98 -8.15
C ASP A 878 20.30 -33.44 -8.43
N GLU A 879 19.23 -34.21 -8.17
CA GLU A 879 17.84 -33.74 -8.38
C GLU A 879 17.44 -32.65 -7.35
N VAL A 880 18.02 -32.66 -6.14
CA VAL A 880 17.84 -31.59 -5.14
C VAL A 880 18.55 -30.29 -5.58
N CYS A 881 19.81 -30.35 -6.01
CA CYS A 881 20.52 -29.17 -6.53
C CYS A 881 19.87 -28.65 -7.83
N ARG A 882 19.44 -29.53 -8.74
CA ARG A 882 18.60 -29.21 -9.91
C ARG A 882 17.32 -28.48 -9.51
N THR A 883 16.67 -28.89 -8.42
CA THR A 883 15.47 -28.21 -7.89
C THR A 883 15.80 -26.82 -7.35
N PHE A 884 16.89 -26.68 -6.59
CA PHE A 884 17.34 -25.40 -6.05
C PHE A 884 17.75 -24.40 -7.15
N ARG A 885 18.43 -24.84 -8.21
CA ARG A 885 18.77 -23.99 -9.38
C ARG A 885 17.52 -23.42 -10.07
N GLN A 886 16.46 -24.23 -10.21
CA GLN A 886 15.19 -23.77 -10.79
C GLN A 886 14.52 -22.70 -9.93
N TYR A 887 14.54 -22.87 -8.60
CA TYR A 887 14.03 -21.87 -7.65
C TYR A 887 14.86 -20.57 -7.67
N ILE A 888 16.19 -20.66 -7.71
CA ILE A 888 17.07 -19.48 -7.75
C ILE A 888 16.96 -18.74 -9.10
N ALA A 889 16.87 -19.45 -10.23
CA ALA A 889 16.62 -18.83 -11.53
C ALA A 889 15.27 -18.08 -11.56
N ASN A 890 14.22 -18.66 -10.94
CA ASN A 890 12.93 -17.98 -10.75
C ASN A 890 12.99 -16.87 -9.68
N PHE A 891 13.92 -16.89 -8.73
CA PHE A 891 14.15 -15.78 -7.79
C PHE A 891 14.82 -14.58 -8.50
N LEU A 892 15.92 -14.83 -9.22
CA LEU A 892 16.65 -13.82 -10.00
C LEU A 892 15.74 -13.12 -11.03
N ALA A 893 14.86 -13.88 -11.69
CA ALA A 893 13.90 -13.34 -12.66
C ALA A 893 12.85 -12.39 -12.03
N ILE A 894 12.56 -12.48 -10.73
CA ILE A 894 11.70 -11.50 -10.03
C ILE A 894 12.33 -10.11 -10.04
N PHE A 895 13.66 -9.98 -9.86
CA PHE A 895 14.34 -8.68 -9.89
C PHE A 895 14.34 -8.06 -11.28
N ILE A 896 14.58 -8.87 -12.31
CA ILE A 896 14.53 -8.40 -13.71
C ILE A 896 13.09 -7.97 -14.06
N TYR A 897 12.07 -8.72 -13.60
CA TYR A 897 10.67 -8.32 -13.79
C TYR A 897 10.30 -7.06 -12.98
N LEU A 898 10.70 -6.95 -11.71
CA LEU A 898 10.55 -5.74 -10.89
C LEU A 898 11.19 -4.54 -11.58
N HIS A 899 12.41 -4.68 -12.10
CA HIS A 899 13.10 -3.61 -12.81
C HIS A 899 12.33 -3.19 -14.07
N ARG A 900 11.93 -4.18 -14.90
CA ARG A 900 11.19 -3.95 -16.15
C ARG A 900 9.80 -3.34 -15.93
N VAL A 901 9.18 -3.53 -14.77
CA VAL A 901 7.91 -2.87 -14.42
C VAL A 901 8.13 -1.50 -13.79
N ALA A 902 8.99 -1.39 -12.77
CA ALA A 902 9.17 -0.15 -12.03
C ALA A 902 9.84 0.94 -12.90
N PHE A 903 10.98 0.63 -13.50
CA PHE A 903 11.87 1.60 -14.16
C PHE A 903 11.55 1.84 -15.65
N ALA A 904 10.26 1.84 -16.03
CA ALA A 904 9.74 1.84 -17.42
C ALA A 904 10.37 2.85 -18.41
N ILE A 905 11.00 3.91 -17.90
CA ILE A 905 11.57 5.04 -18.64
C ILE A 905 13.10 5.18 -18.49
N TYR A 906 13.78 4.26 -17.80
CA TYR A 906 15.21 4.34 -17.47
C TYR A 906 16.07 3.31 -18.23
N PRO A 907 17.38 3.61 -18.44
CA PRO A 907 18.32 2.62 -18.94
C PRO A 907 18.48 1.43 -17.97
N ARG A 908 18.79 0.27 -18.54
CA ARG A 908 19.13 -0.96 -17.81
C ARG A 908 20.35 -0.74 -16.91
N THR A 909 20.32 -1.33 -15.73
CA THR A 909 21.43 -1.28 -14.77
C THR A 909 22.39 -2.45 -14.95
N ASP A 910 23.64 -2.27 -14.54
CA ASP A 910 24.64 -3.36 -14.55
C ASP A 910 24.22 -4.56 -13.70
N ARG A 911 23.32 -4.35 -12.75
CA ARG A 911 22.80 -5.40 -11.86
C ARG A 911 21.78 -6.28 -12.57
N VAL A 912 20.96 -5.72 -13.45
CA VAL A 912 20.13 -6.52 -14.37
C VAL A 912 21.03 -7.35 -15.29
N ASN A 913 22.15 -6.79 -15.79
CA ASN A 913 23.12 -7.56 -16.57
C ASN A 913 23.70 -8.74 -15.74
N ARG A 914 24.13 -8.51 -14.49
CA ARG A 914 24.61 -9.57 -13.57
C ARG A 914 23.55 -10.65 -13.31
N ALA A 915 22.28 -10.27 -13.16
CA ALA A 915 21.18 -11.22 -12.96
C ALA A 915 20.90 -12.07 -14.22
N VAL A 916 21.01 -11.49 -15.42
CA VAL A 916 20.96 -12.22 -16.70
C VAL A 916 22.13 -13.22 -16.80
N ASP A 917 23.35 -12.78 -16.47
CA ASP A 917 24.52 -13.67 -16.47
C ASP A 917 24.36 -14.84 -15.49
N GLN A 918 23.81 -14.62 -14.30
CA GLN A 918 23.53 -15.70 -13.34
C GLN A 918 22.45 -16.68 -13.84
N ILE A 919 21.38 -16.20 -14.47
CA ILE A 919 20.36 -17.08 -15.07
C ILE A 919 20.96 -17.93 -16.20
N ILE A 920 21.84 -17.35 -17.03
CA ILE A 920 22.58 -18.06 -18.09
C ILE A 920 23.55 -19.09 -17.49
N GLN A 921 24.28 -18.75 -16.42
CA GLN A 921 25.19 -19.69 -15.74
C GLN A 921 24.44 -20.87 -15.13
N LEU A 922 23.32 -20.63 -14.43
CA LEU A 922 22.45 -21.67 -13.87
C LEU A 922 21.89 -22.60 -14.96
N ALA A 923 21.38 -22.03 -16.06
CA ALA A 923 20.87 -22.81 -17.19
C ALA A 923 21.99 -23.58 -17.91
N THR A 924 23.19 -23.01 -18.04
CA THR A 924 24.36 -23.68 -18.63
C THR A 924 24.83 -24.85 -17.77
N ALA A 925 24.94 -24.69 -16.45
CA ALA A 925 25.31 -25.76 -15.53
C ALA A 925 24.29 -26.92 -15.55
N GLU A 926 23.01 -26.59 -15.63
CA GLU A 926 21.91 -27.57 -15.71
C GLU A 926 21.90 -28.33 -17.06
N SER A 927 22.13 -27.62 -18.17
CA SER A 927 22.24 -28.19 -19.52
C SER A 927 23.56 -28.99 -19.73
N ALA A 928 24.61 -28.72 -18.94
CA ALA A 928 25.89 -29.43 -18.98
C ALA A 928 25.99 -30.64 -18.05
N SER A 929 25.35 -30.60 -16.87
CA SER A 929 25.41 -31.69 -15.88
C SER A 929 24.61 -32.93 -16.27
N THR A 930 23.70 -32.81 -17.24
CA THR A 930 22.74 -33.86 -17.58
C THR A 930 22.61 -34.02 -19.10
N GLN A 931 22.58 -35.25 -19.62
CA GLN A 931 22.12 -35.52 -21.00
C GLN A 931 20.57 -35.42 -21.11
N ARG A 932 20.00 -34.35 -20.56
CA ARG A 932 18.55 -34.06 -20.55
C ARG A 932 18.34 -32.58 -20.83
N HIS A 933 17.26 -32.27 -21.52
CA HIS A 933 16.89 -30.89 -21.82
C HIS A 933 16.58 -30.07 -20.56
N LEU A 934 16.79 -28.76 -20.66
CA LEU A 934 16.55 -27.80 -19.59
C LEU A 934 15.09 -27.83 -19.10
N PRO A 935 14.81 -27.84 -17.77
CA PRO A 935 13.43 -27.92 -17.26
C PRO A 935 12.51 -26.78 -17.70
N VAL A 936 11.21 -27.06 -17.84
CA VAL A 936 10.20 -26.06 -18.28
C VAL A 936 10.11 -24.84 -17.36
N SER A 937 10.42 -24.99 -16.07
CA SER A 937 10.51 -23.90 -15.10
C SER A 937 11.56 -22.82 -15.44
N PHE A 938 12.47 -23.06 -16.39
CA PHE A 938 13.39 -22.07 -16.93
C PHE A 938 12.79 -21.21 -18.07
N PHE A 939 11.62 -21.53 -18.63
CA PHE A 939 11.01 -20.70 -19.69
C PHE A 939 10.77 -19.25 -19.23
N TRP A 940 10.17 -19.04 -18.05
CA TRP A 940 9.95 -17.70 -17.52
C TRP A 940 11.25 -16.94 -17.20
N PRO A 941 12.24 -17.51 -16.47
CA PRO A 941 13.55 -16.90 -16.30
C PRO A 941 14.26 -16.55 -17.61
N LEU A 942 14.30 -17.46 -18.59
CA LEU A 942 14.96 -17.23 -19.88
C LEU A 942 14.22 -16.17 -20.71
N PHE A 943 12.88 -16.18 -20.72
CA PHE A 943 12.10 -15.15 -21.42
C PHE A 943 12.37 -13.75 -20.85
N ILE A 944 12.32 -13.59 -19.53
CA ILE A 944 12.58 -12.32 -18.86
C ILE A 944 14.05 -11.89 -19.01
N ALA A 945 15.00 -12.82 -18.89
CA ALA A 945 16.42 -12.56 -19.12
C ALA A 945 16.74 -12.26 -20.59
N GLY A 946 15.97 -12.78 -21.56
CA GLY A 946 16.11 -12.47 -22.98
C GLY A 946 15.69 -11.04 -23.30
N LEU A 947 14.56 -10.58 -22.75
CA LEU A 947 14.13 -9.18 -22.88
C LEU A 947 15.20 -8.22 -22.34
N GLU A 948 15.83 -8.54 -21.20
CA GLU A 948 16.89 -7.73 -20.62
C GLU A 948 18.34 -8.17 -20.88
N GLY A 949 18.55 -9.02 -21.90
CA GLY A 949 19.88 -9.43 -22.32
C GLY A 949 20.58 -8.41 -23.24
N THR A 950 21.90 -8.49 -23.31
CA THR A 950 22.69 -7.94 -24.43
C THR A 950 22.48 -8.78 -25.70
N LEU A 951 22.90 -8.29 -26.86
CA LEU A 951 22.69 -8.98 -28.14
C LEU A 951 23.37 -10.37 -28.21
N THR A 952 24.47 -10.60 -27.48
CA THR A 952 25.13 -11.91 -27.38
C THR A 952 24.36 -12.85 -26.45
N GLN A 953 24.02 -12.40 -25.23
CA GLN A 953 23.19 -13.14 -24.27
C GLN A 953 21.84 -13.52 -24.89
N ARG A 954 21.18 -12.60 -25.58
CA ARG A 954 19.91 -12.83 -26.32
C ARG A 954 20.01 -13.96 -27.33
N ARG A 955 21.07 -14.02 -28.14
CA ARG A 955 21.27 -15.12 -29.11
C ARG A 955 21.41 -16.46 -28.41
N TRP A 956 22.16 -16.52 -27.31
CA TRP A 956 22.31 -17.74 -26.52
C TRP A 956 20.97 -18.18 -25.90
N ILE A 957 20.23 -17.26 -25.29
CA ILE A 957 18.90 -17.51 -24.71
C ILE A 957 17.92 -18.02 -25.76
N VAL A 958 17.85 -17.35 -26.92
CA VAL A 958 16.99 -17.76 -28.04
C VAL A 958 17.39 -19.14 -28.58
N GLN A 959 18.68 -19.44 -28.68
CA GLN A 959 19.16 -20.77 -29.08
C GLN A 959 18.82 -21.87 -28.06
N GLU A 960 18.91 -21.60 -26.75
CA GLU A 960 18.54 -22.57 -25.72
C GLU A 960 17.01 -22.77 -25.68
N MET A 961 16.23 -21.70 -25.78
CA MET A 961 14.76 -21.82 -25.91
C MET A 961 14.36 -22.53 -27.22
N GLN A 962 15.10 -22.36 -28.32
CA GLN A 962 14.92 -23.13 -29.55
C GLN A 962 15.23 -24.63 -29.33
N ARG A 963 16.24 -24.99 -28.52
CA ARG A 963 16.48 -26.40 -28.11
C ARG A 963 15.36 -26.95 -27.23
N MET A 964 14.80 -26.14 -26.31
CA MET A 964 13.62 -26.54 -25.51
C MET A 964 12.37 -26.70 -26.38
N VAL A 965 12.23 -25.92 -27.46
CA VAL A 965 11.15 -26.06 -28.46
C VAL A 965 11.37 -27.27 -29.37
N ALA A 966 12.60 -27.60 -29.74
CA ALA A 966 12.94 -28.74 -30.61
C ALA A 966 13.10 -30.07 -29.86
N CYS A 967 12.78 -30.11 -28.56
CA CYS A 967 12.78 -31.33 -27.76
C CYS A 967 11.57 -32.21 -28.11
N ASP A 968 11.84 -33.36 -28.74
CA ASP A 968 10.85 -34.41 -29.00
C ASP A 968 10.99 -35.61 -28.03
N SER A 969 11.95 -35.60 -27.10
CA SER A 969 12.30 -36.78 -26.29
C SER A 969 11.28 -37.16 -25.23
N ASP A 970 10.46 -36.22 -24.76
CA ASP A 970 9.28 -36.51 -23.91
C ASP A 970 8.23 -35.39 -24.04
N VAL A 971 7.19 -35.62 -24.85
CA VAL A 971 6.21 -34.58 -25.25
C VAL A 971 5.42 -34.04 -24.05
N THR A 972 5.21 -34.86 -23.02
CA THR A 972 4.52 -34.49 -21.77
C THR A 972 5.33 -33.53 -20.89
N GLN A 973 6.66 -33.54 -21.01
CA GLN A 973 7.56 -32.63 -20.29
C GLN A 973 7.84 -31.32 -21.06
N ARG A 974 7.32 -31.16 -22.29
CA ARG A 974 7.50 -29.96 -23.11
C ARG A 974 6.54 -28.85 -22.67
N HIS A 975 6.99 -27.59 -22.73
CA HIS A 975 6.11 -26.46 -22.43
C HIS A 975 5.00 -26.34 -23.50
N PRO A 976 3.70 -26.38 -23.13
CA PRO A 976 2.60 -26.54 -24.11
C PRO A 976 2.49 -25.38 -25.10
N ASN A 977 2.95 -24.18 -24.73
CA ASN A 977 2.99 -23.00 -25.61
C ASN A 977 4.42 -22.59 -26.01
N ALA A 978 5.41 -23.51 -25.95
CA ALA A 978 6.84 -23.20 -26.15
C ALA A 978 7.13 -22.35 -27.41
N SER A 979 6.53 -22.72 -28.56
CA SER A 979 6.68 -21.99 -29.82
C SER A 979 6.06 -20.59 -29.78
N LYS A 980 4.90 -20.42 -29.14
CA LYS A 980 4.28 -19.09 -28.94
C LYS A 980 5.12 -18.20 -28.02
N VAL A 981 5.72 -18.78 -26.96
CA VAL A 981 6.61 -18.03 -26.03
C VAL A 981 7.91 -17.60 -26.72
N LEU A 982 8.54 -18.48 -27.50
CA LEU A 982 9.73 -18.14 -28.29
C LEU A 982 9.42 -17.02 -29.31
N PHE A 983 8.37 -17.18 -30.11
CA PHE A 983 7.96 -16.18 -31.10
C PHE A 983 7.61 -14.83 -30.46
N LEU A 984 6.98 -14.84 -29.27
CA LEU A 984 6.71 -13.63 -28.50
C LEU A 984 8.01 -12.95 -28.02
N LEU A 985 9.04 -13.71 -27.61
CA LEU A 985 10.35 -13.16 -27.24
C LEU A 985 11.07 -12.53 -28.44
N GLU A 986 11.07 -13.23 -29.58
CA GLU A 986 11.68 -12.76 -30.83
C GLU A 986 10.99 -11.47 -31.33
N GLU A 987 9.65 -11.42 -31.35
CA GLU A 987 8.92 -10.21 -31.74
C GLU A 987 9.06 -9.07 -30.73
N MET A 988 9.05 -9.35 -29.42
CA MET A 988 9.22 -8.30 -28.40
C MET A 988 10.63 -7.70 -28.42
N THR A 989 11.68 -8.51 -28.56
CA THR A 989 13.05 -8.01 -28.70
C THR A 989 13.23 -7.25 -30.02
N ARG A 990 12.67 -7.73 -31.14
CA ARG A 990 12.63 -6.98 -32.40
C ARG A 990 11.93 -5.63 -32.26
N ARG A 991 10.82 -5.56 -31.53
CA ARG A 991 10.11 -4.29 -31.22
C ARG A 991 10.93 -3.37 -30.34
N GLN A 992 11.57 -3.89 -29.28
CA GLN A 992 12.47 -3.11 -28.41
C GLN A 992 13.63 -2.49 -29.20
N ASP A 993 14.31 -3.30 -30.03
CA ASP A 993 15.49 -2.86 -30.79
C ASP A 993 15.10 -1.88 -31.91
N ALA A 994 13.87 -1.99 -32.43
CA ALA A 994 13.29 -0.99 -33.31
C ALA A 994 12.95 0.31 -32.55
N SER A 995 12.05 0.30 -31.57
CA SER A 995 11.56 1.53 -30.92
C SER A 995 12.59 2.22 -30.02
N ARG A 996 13.61 1.48 -29.55
CA ARG A 996 14.51 1.85 -28.44
C ARG A 996 13.77 2.12 -27.12
N THR A 997 12.61 1.49 -26.94
CA THR A 997 11.78 1.53 -25.73
C THR A 997 11.33 0.12 -25.35
N TRP A 998 10.85 -0.10 -24.12
CA TRP A 998 10.38 -1.44 -23.74
C TRP A 998 9.06 -1.80 -24.43
N ALA A 999 9.04 -2.97 -25.06
CA ALA A 999 7.82 -3.55 -25.62
C ALA A 999 6.97 -4.16 -24.50
N ASP A 1000 5.67 -3.86 -24.50
CA ASP A 1000 4.70 -4.42 -23.55
C ASP A 1000 4.30 -5.85 -23.95
N SER A 1001 4.50 -6.79 -23.03
CA SER A 1001 4.16 -8.21 -23.17
C SER A 1001 2.66 -8.47 -23.30
N ARG A 1002 1.79 -7.58 -22.79
CA ARG A 1002 0.32 -7.75 -22.87
C ARG A 1002 -0.23 -7.28 -24.21
N CYS A 1003 0.20 -6.11 -24.71
CA CYS A 1003 -0.18 -5.62 -26.04
C CYS A 1003 0.35 -6.51 -27.16
N VAL A 1004 1.66 -6.83 -27.19
CA VAL A 1004 2.24 -7.64 -28.28
C VAL A 1004 1.55 -9.01 -28.38
N ARG A 1005 1.27 -9.66 -27.24
CA ARG A 1005 0.54 -10.93 -27.19
C ARG A 1005 -0.88 -10.82 -27.76
N ARG A 1006 -1.62 -9.75 -27.43
CA ARG A 1006 -2.98 -9.48 -27.95
C ARG A 1006 -3.01 -9.18 -29.46
N GLU A 1007 -1.88 -8.78 -30.05
CA GLU A 1007 -1.73 -8.61 -31.50
C GLU A 1007 -1.34 -9.93 -32.19
N LEU A 1008 -0.46 -10.73 -31.59
CA LEU A 1008 0.08 -11.96 -32.21
C LEU A 1008 -0.83 -13.18 -32.11
N PHE A 1009 -1.66 -13.28 -31.07
CA PHE A 1009 -2.41 -14.50 -30.77
C PHE A 1009 -3.90 -14.22 -30.56
N THR A 1010 -4.75 -15.02 -31.22
CA THR A 1010 -6.19 -15.11 -30.92
C THR A 1010 -6.45 -15.58 -29.50
N ASP A 1011 -5.53 -16.39 -28.98
CA ASP A 1011 -5.54 -16.91 -27.62
C ASP A 1011 -4.86 -15.85 -26.74
N PHE A 1012 -5.66 -14.95 -26.14
CA PHE A 1012 -5.15 -13.79 -25.38
C PHE A 1012 -4.23 -14.14 -24.19
N TYR A 1013 -4.19 -15.42 -23.81
CA TYR A 1013 -3.46 -15.96 -22.67
C TYR A 1013 -2.41 -16.96 -23.16
N VAL A 1014 -1.16 -16.49 -23.28
CA VAL A 1014 0.03 -17.34 -23.47
C VAL A 1014 0.75 -17.40 -22.14
N LEU A 1015 0.73 -18.56 -21.50
CA LEU A 1015 1.43 -18.76 -20.25
C LEU A 1015 2.96 -18.82 -20.53
N ILE A 1016 3.76 -18.21 -19.65
CA ILE A 1016 5.22 -18.01 -19.79
C ILE A 1016 5.90 -18.48 -18.51
#